data_AF-G0SAS1-F1
#
_entry.id   AF-G0SAS1-F1
#
_cell.length_a   1.000
_cell.length_b   1.000
_cell.length_c   1.000
_cell.angle_alpha   90.00
_cell.angle_beta   90.00
_cell.angle_gamma   90.00
#
_symmetry.space_group_name_H-M   'P 1'
#
loop_
_entity.id
_entity.type
_entity.pdbx_description
1 polymer ?
#
loop_
_entity_poly.entity_id
_entity_poly.type
_entity_poly.pdbx_seq_one_letter_code
_entity_poly.pdbx_strand_id
1 'polypeptide(L)'
;MAPSKKFVNGPDPLKGQVFQFHVYRARGITDNLRPDVPYAEAKTKKNPVLRGIWLFCAAFLMEWFRFIRERIWRHTGFDSLRRIIPYIEDYEPWYEPLVIPRPDDLSQKVDSLDSGQAQTSPTNESQDEEDDEEEKFPTPPLYYTIQDYRRAYLSGTLTPTDVVRSILGLIHPKDAPHSQAVTATLIPSALAAAEASTERYKQGRPLGPLDGVPTVVKDEYDVAGYQTTLGSRNIYASTEDGHPSTWCVQQLEQAGAIVIAKSAMTEFGLDATGNNPIYGTPRNPYNRRYYTGGSSSGTGYSVAVGLVPVGLGSDGGGSIRIPAGFCGVFGLKPTHGRVSFRPGQNHSITCACLGPMAADIESLATVFEVIAKPDPSSHFPELKSPLDLRMPPPSSDEEDPNRLLGIPIAWVSQASPAVQTLINSLIRKLTTTHGFRTVPISIPFLPEGQLAHAMTILTDAATLLPPPPATRNLTPANRLLLALGRTTPATDYLLAQKLRRLLMQHLAWLWEQHPGMLIITPTAGCAGLKIGRESDAVQGGFGVSDGDSTMECMRYAWLANFCGLPSLSIPVGFVQARGGDVPVGMMVTGEWCAEERLLRFGRVVERVLYEEGMQGRRRRPGCWVDVLERARGRARERAAESGEERE
;
A
#
# COMPACT_ATOMS: atom_id res chain seq x y z
N MET A 1 40.03 29.62 2.13
CA MET A 1 39.99 29.97 0.70
C MET A 1 39.86 28.68 -0.10
N ALA A 2 38.67 28.40 -0.62
CA ALA A 2 38.38 27.29 -1.54
C ALA A 2 37.37 27.82 -2.58
N PRO A 3 37.52 27.50 -3.88
CA PRO A 3 36.92 28.33 -4.93
C PRO A 3 35.45 27.97 -5.20
N SER A 4 34.63 29.01 -5.36
CA SER A 4 33.28 28.92 -5.89
C SER A 4 33.31 28.55 -7.37
N LYS A 5 32.65 27.45 -7.76
CA LYS A 5 32.31 27.20 -9.17
C LYS A 5 30.91 27.74 -9.44
N LYS A 6 30.85 28.88 -10.13
CA LYS A 6 29.65 29.38 -10.81
C LYS A 6 29.36 28.46 -12.00
N PHE A 7 28.14 27.92 -12.09
CA PHE A 7 27.65 27.32 -13.31
C PHE A 7 27.23 28.43 -14.28
N VAL A 8 27.81 28.40 -15.48
CA VAL A 8 27.47 29.28 -16.61
C VAL A 8 26.41 28.57 -17.44
N ASN A 9 25.27 29.22 -17.66
CA ASN A 9 24.22 28.75 -18.57
C ASN A 9 24.73 28.76 -20.01
N GLY A 10 24.87 27.56 -20.61
CA GLY A 10 24.98 27.36 -22.06
C GLY A 10 23.69 26.69 -22.59
N PRO A 11 23.34 26.88 -23.87
CA PRO A 11 22.09 26.39 -24.44
C PRO A 11 22.08 24.85 -24.54
N ASP A 12 20.97 24.27 -24.14
CA ASP A 12 20.66 22.84 -24.07
C ASP A 12 20.68 22.16 -25.46
N PRO A 13 21.61 21.23 -25.75
CA PRO A 13 21.65 20.49 -27.01
C PRO A 13 20.94 19.12 -26.94
N LEU A 14 19.96 18.90 -26.03
CA LEU A 14 19.20 17.65 -25.94
C LEU A 14 17.73 17.75 -26.38
N LYS A 15 17.37 18.75 -27.18
CA LYS A 15 16.15 18.68 -28.00
C LYS A 15 16.38 17.78 -29.20
N GLY A 16 16.07 16.49 -29.04
CA GLY A 16 15.89 15.57 -30.15
C GLY A 16 16.62 14.24 -29.99
N GLN A 17 16.16 13.41 -29.06
CA GLN A 17 16.28 11.95 -29.13
C GLN A 17 15.37 11.34 -28.05
N VAL A 18 14.07 11.29 -28.37
CA VAL A 18 13.11 10.50 -27.58
C VAL A 18 13.29 9.05 -27.99
N PHE A 19 14.02 8.29 -27.18
CA PHE A 19 14.10 6.84 -27.32
C PHE A 19 12.73 6.23 -27.01
N GLN A 20 12.11 5.62 -28.03
CA GLN A 20 10.91 4.78 -27.87
C GLN A 20 11.25 3.55 -27.03
N PHE A 21 10.65 3.43 -25.84
CA PHE A 21 10.75 2.20 -25.05
C PHE A 21 9.70 1.18 -25.47
N HIS A 22 10.16 -0.07 -25.60
CA HIS A 22 9.45 -1.20 -26.18
C HIS A 22 8.20 -1.60 -25.38
N VAL A 23 7.02 -1.39 -25.98
CA VAL A 23 5.76 -1.97 -25.52
C VAL A 23 5.57 -3.31 -26.22
N TYR A 24 6.07 -4.41 -25.65
CA TYR A 24 5.70 -5.74 -26.12
C TYR A 24 4.44 -6.21 -25.39
N ARG A 25 3.29 -6.12 -26.07
CA ARG A 25 2.23 -7.12 -25.88
C ARG A 25 2.89 -8.46 -26.18
N ALA A 26 2.84 -9.43 -25.28
CA ALA A 26 3.55 -10.71 -25.38
C ALA A 26 2.99 -11.64 -26.49
N ARG A 27 2.67 -11.10 -27.67
CA ARG A 27 2.36 -11.89 -28.87
C ARG A 27 3.65 -12.53 -29.37
N GLY A 28 3.90 -13.77 -28.94
CA GLY A 28 4.98 -14.59 -29.50
C GLY A 28 5.71 -15.53 -28.54
N ILE A 29 5.24 -15.75 -27.31
CA ILE A 29 5.83 -16.79 -26.47
C ILE A 29 5.37 -18.15 -27.03
N THR A 30 6.26 -18.85 -27.72
CA THR A 30 6.03 -20.22 -28.16
C THR A 30 5.88 -21.14 -26.93
N ASP A 31 5.10 -22.22 -27.05
CA ASP A 31 4.84 -23.16 -25.94
C ASP A 31 6.13 -23.76 -25.34
N ASN A 32 7.25 -23.74 -26.08
CA ASN A 32 8.55 -24.28 -25.68
C ASN A 32 9.29 -23.51 -24.58
N LEU A 33 8.90 -22.28 -24.25
CA LEU A 33 9.55 -21.48 -23.20
C LEU A 33 8.82 -21.50 -21.85
N ARG A 34 7.74 -22.27 -21.72
CA ARG A 34 6.85 -22.23 -20.53
C ARG A 34 7.05 -23.44 -19.61
N PRO A 35 7.77 -23.29 -18.49
CA PRO A 35 7.91 -24.36 -17.53
C PRO A 35 6.60 -24.56 -16.75
N ASP A 36 5.97 -25.71 -16.93
CA ASP A 36 4.88 -26.17 -16.05
C ASP A 36 5.48 -26.78 -14.78
N VAL A 37 5.78 -25.91 -13.81
CA VAL A 37 6.39 -26.30 -12.54
C VAL A 37 5.32 -26.25 -11.45
N PRO A 38 4.93 -27.40 -10.88
CA PRO A 38 3.95 -27.42 -9.80
C PRO A 38 4.50 -26.71 -8.57
N TYR A 39 3.59 -26.14 -7.77
CA TYR A 39 4.00 -25.55 -6.50
C TYR A 39 4.62 -26.62 -5.59
N ALA A 40 5.86 -26.39 -5.19
CA ALA A 40 6.55 -27.17 -4.18
C ALA A 40 6.90 -26.24 -3.02
N GLU A 41 6.50 -26.58 -1.80
CA GLU A 41 6.89 -25.79 -0.64
C GLU A 41 8.42 -25.76 -0.53
N ALA A 42 9.01 -24.57 -0.41
CA ALA A 42 10.45 -24.46 -0.23
C ALA A 42 10.84 -25.14 1.09
N LYS A 43 11.69 -26.16 1.00
CA LYS A 43 12.33 -26.79 2.17
C LYS A 43 13.38 -25.84 2.74
N THR A 44 12.96 -24.76 3.41
CA THR A 44 13.85 -23.83 4.09
C THR A 44 14.15 -24.33 5.50
N LYS A 45 15.41 -24.19 5.93
CA LYS A 45 15.78 -24.42 7.33
C LYS A 45 15.30 -23.23 8.14
N LYS A 46 14.71 -23.48 9.31
CA LYS A 46 14.26 -22.41 10.22
C LYS A 46 15.42 -21.50 10.59
N ASN A 47 15.20 -20.19 10.50
CA ASN A 47 16.15 -19.19 10.94
C ASN A 47 15.98 -18.92 12.44
N PRO A 48 17.08 -18.61 13.17
CA PRO A 48 16.97 -18.24 14.57
C PRO A 48 16.33 -16.86 14.71
N VAL A 49 15.42 -16.71 15.69
CA VAL A 49 14.89 -15.39 16.03
C VAL A 49 15.86 -14.66 16.95
N LEU A 50 16.40 -13.53 16.49
CA LEU A 50 17.45 -12.78 17.18
C LEU A 50 16.86 -11.59 17.94
N ARG A 51 17.28 -11.42 19.20
CA ARG A 51 16.81 -10.36 20.11
C ARG A 51 17.94 -9.81 20.99
N GLY A 52 17.74 -8.60 21.50
CA GLY A 52 18.59 -8.01 22.53
C GLY A 52 20.06 -7.96 22.12
N ILE A 53 20.95 -8.27 23.08
CA ILE A 53 22.40 -8.25 22.85
C ILE A 53 22.84 -9.21 21.74
N TRP A 54 22.15 -10.35 21.55
CA TRP A 54 22.49 -11.31 20.51
C TRP A 54 22.20 -10.78 19.10
N LEU A 55 21.11 -10.01 18.95
CA LEU A 55 20.82 -9.31 17.69
C LEU A 55 21.91 -8.27 17.38
N PHE A 56 22.33 -7.50 18.38
CA PHE A 56 23.42 -6.54 18.23
C PHE A 56 24.74 -7.22 17.82
N CYS A 57 25.12 -8.30 18.50
CA CYS A 57 26.32 -9.08 18.16
C CYS A 57 26.22 -9.69 16.76
N ALA A 58 25.07 -10.25 16.39
CA ALA A 58 24.88 -10.81 15.05
C ALA A 58 25.00 -9.75 13.95
N ALA A 59 24.41 -8.56 14.14
CA ALA A 59 24.54 -7.45 13.22
C ALA A 59 26.01 -7.01 13.05
N PHE A 60 26.76 -6.91 14.16
CA PHE A 60 28.19 -6.62 14.12
C PHE A 60 28.97 -7.70 13.34
N LEU A 61 28.72 -8.98 13.62
CA LEU A 61 29.40 -10.07 12.93
C LEU A 61 29.11 -10.06 11.42
N MET A 62 27.86 -9.80 11.03
CA MET A 62 27.43 -9.73 9.64
C MET A 62 28.08 -8.58 8.85
N GLU A 63 28.26 -7.41 9.47
CA GLU A 63 28.88 -6.26 8.82
C GLU A 63 30.39 -6.48 8.57
N TRP A 64 31.11 -7.01 9.55
CA TRP A 64 32.58 -7.03 9.52
C TRP A 64 33.18 -8.33 8.98
N PHE A 65 32.49 -9.47 9.08
CA PHE A 65 33.03 -10.77 8.68
C PHE A 65 32.35 -11.32 7.43
N ARG A 66 33.00 -11.11 6.28
CA ARG A 66 32.50 -11.53 4.97
C ARG A 66 32.09 -13.01 4.88
N PHE A 67 32.90 -13.90 5.42
CA PHE A 67 32.62 -15.34 5.35
C PHE A 67 31.36 -15.74 6.13
N ILE A 68 31.03 -15.01 7.21
CA ILE A 68 29.81 -15.25 8.01
C ILE A 68 28.59 -14.88 7.18
N ARG A 69 28.56 -13.67 6.61
CA ARG A 69 27.43 -13.22 5.79
C ARG A 69 27.24 -14.06 4.54
N GLU A 70 28.30 -14.49 3.87
CA GLU A 70 28.21 -15.40 2.71
C GLU A 70 27.62 -16.77 3.07
N ARG A 71 27.97 -17.32 4.25
CA ARG A 71 27.42 -18.58 4.71
C ARG A 71 25.93 -18.45 5.05
N ILE A 72 25.54 -17.37 5.74
CA ILE A 72 24.14 -17.11 6.07
C ILE A 72 23.33 -16.89 4.79
N TRP A 73 23.81 -16.08 3.84
CA TRP A 73 23.16 -15.84 2.55
C TRP A 73 22.85 -17.16 1.80
N ARG A 74 23.80 -18.11 1.73
CA ARG A 74 23.55 -19.44 1.16
C ARG A 74 22.58 -20.28 1.99
N HIS A 75 22.71 -20.26 3.32
CA HIS A 75 21.82 -21.02 4.21
C HIS A 75 20.37 -20.53 4.18
N THR A 76 20.14 -19.24 3.93
CA THR A 76 18.80 -18.67 3.67
C THR A 76 18.20 -19.18 2.36
N GLY A 77 19.02 -19.73 1.46
CA GLY A 77 18.59 -20.28 0.18
C GLY A 77 18.61 -19.26 -0.96
N PHE A 78 19.31 -18.13 -0.80
CA PHE A 78 19.41 -17.14 -1.88
C PHE A 78 20.19 -17.64 -3.11
N ASP A 79 20.97 -18.73 -2.98
CA ASP A 79 21.55 -19.45 -4.11
C ASP A 79 20.58 -20.41 -4.82
N SER A 80 19.31 -20.50 -4.37
CA SER A 80 18.30 -21.40 -4.93
C SER A 80 18.06 -21.19 -6.42
N LEU A 81 18.20 -19.95 -6.91
CA LEU A 81 18.02 -19.59 -8.33
C LEU A 81 19.00 -20.35 -9.24
N ARG A 82 20.16 -20.77 -8.72
CA ARG A 82 21.14 -21.56 -9.47
C ARG A 82 20.60 -22.92 -9.90
N ARG A 83 19.62 -23.46 -9.17
CA ARG A 83 18.99 -24.76 -9.48
C ARG A 83 17.98 -24.68 -10.62
N ILE A 84 17.49 -23.47 -10.91
CA ILE A 84 16.51 -23.24 -11.97
C ILE A 84 17.11 -22.57 -13.21
N ILE A 85 18.45 -22.42 -13.28
CA ILE A 85 19.16 -21.86 -14.45
C ILE A 85 18.67 -22.48 -15.77
N PRO A 86 18.50 -23.82 -15.91
CA PRO A 86 18.03 -24.41 -17.17
C PRO A 86 16.65 -23.92 -17.64
N TYR A 87 15.85 -23.31 -16.76
CA TYR A 87 14.53 -22.77 -17.08
C TYR A 87 14.54 -21.27 -17.35
N ILE A 88 15.58 -20.55 -16.93
CA ILE A 88 15.63 -19.08 -16.99
C ILE A 88 16.82 -18.55 -17.79
N GLU A 89 17.76 -19.40 -18.23
CA GLU A 89 19.01 -18.95 -18.87
C GLU A 89 18.78 -18.20 -20.18
N ASP A 90 17.76 -18.60 -20.95
CA ASP A 90 17.39 -17.99 -22.24
C ASP A 90 16.61 -16.68 -22.09
N TYR A 91 16.17 -16.34 -20.89
CA TYR A 91 15.50 -15.08 -20.62
C TYR A 91 16.55 -13.97 -20.44
N GLU A 92 16.37 -12.82 -21.10
CA GLU A 92 17.19 -11.63 -20.79
C GLU A 92 16.65 -10.98 -19.50
N PRO A 93 17.50 -10.38 -18.65
CA PRO A 93 17.06 -9.81 -17.38
C PRO A 93 16.17 -8.58 -17.57
N TRP A 94 15.05 -8.49 -16.83
CA TRP A 94 14.24 -7.28 -16.70
C TRP A 94 14.43 -6.63 -15.33
N TYR A 95 15.01 -5.44 -15.30
CA TYR A 95 15.39 -4.75 -14.06
C TYR A 95 14.28 -3.89 -13.46
N GLU A 96 13.31 -3.45 -14.26
CA GLU A 96 12.19 -2.65 -13.79
C GLU A 96 10.89 -3.29 -14.28
N PRO A 97 9.91 -3.56 -13.40
CA PRO A 97 8.64 -4.17 -13.79
C PRO A 97 7.63 -3.13 -14.31
N LEU A 98 8.11 -2.18 -15.10
CA LEU A 98 7.33 -1.07 -15.62
C LEU A 98 6.52 -1.53 -16.84
N VAL A 99 5.19 -1.41 -16.77
CA VAL A 99 4.28 -1.65 -17.88
C VAL A 99 3.41 -0.41 -18.05
N ILE A 100 3.67 0.33 -19.14
CA ILE A 100 2.94 1.53 -19.49
C ILE A 100 1.85 1.15 -20.50
N PRO A 101 0.58 1.53 -20.27
CA PRO A 101 -0.50 1.24 -21.21
C PRO A 101 -0.31 2.09 -22.47
N ARG A 102 -0.62 1.54 -23.65
CA ARG A 102 -0.59 2.33 -24.89
C ARG A 102 -1.72 3.36 -24.85
N PRO A 103 -1.52 4.58 -25.40
CA PRO A 103 -2.59 5.58 -25.51
C PRO A 103 -3.85 5.02 -26.19
N ASP A 104 -3.69 4.19 -27.21
CA ASP A 104 -4.81 3.56 -27.94
C ASP A 104 -5.51 2.43 -27.17
N ASP A 105 -4.84 1.79 -26.18
CA ASP A 105 -5.47 0.75 -25.37
C ASP A 105 -6.44 1.35 -24.33
N LEU A 106 -6.29 2.65 -24.01
CA LEU A 106 -7.23 3.41 -23.17
C LEU A 106 -8.49 3.82 -23.95
N SER A 107 -8.42 3.96 -25.27
CA SER A 107 -9.58 4.26 -26.13
C SER A 107 -10.25 3.00 -26.68
N GLN A 108 -9.50 1.96 -27.06
CA GLN A 108 -10.07 0.73 -27.64
C GLN A 108 -10.77 -0.19 -26.64
N LYS A 109 -10.42 -0.15 -25.35
CA LYS A 109 -11.22 -0.83 -24.30
C LYS A 109 -12.58 -0.17 -24.09
N VAL A 110 -12.79 1.05 -24.60
CA VAL A 110 -14.06 1.78 -24.50
C VAL A 110 -15.00 1.36 -25.62
N ASP A 111 -14.54 1.29 -26.87
CA ASP A 111 -15.40 0.97 -28.02
C ASP A 111 -15.91 -0.49 -28.04
N SER A 112 -15.16 -1.43 -27.47
CA SER A 112 -15.59 -2.84 -27.40
C SER A 112 -16.60 -3.13 -26.26
N LEU A 113 -16.80 -2.18 -25.34
CA LEU A 113 -17.80 -2.25 -24.28
C LEU A 113 -19.02 -1.35 -24.54
N ASP A 114 -18.96 -0.47 -25.54
CA ASP A 114 -19.97 0.56 -25.81
C ASP A 114 -20.64 0.42 -27.21
N SER A 115 -20.44 -0.70 -27.91
CA SER A 115 -21.07 -0.97 -29.22
C SER A 115 -22.53 -1.46 -29.14
N GLY A 116 -23.28 -0.97 -28.15
CA GLY A 116 -24.75 -1.00 -28.10
C GLY A 116 -25.30 0.40 -28.35
N GLN A 117 -25.56 0.73 -29.61
CA GLN A 117 -25.98 2.04 -30.11
C GLN A 117 -26.99 2.81 -29.24
N ALA A 118 -26.66 4.05 -28.89
CA ALA A 118 -27.62 5.14 -28.77
C ALA A 118 -27.01 6.43 -29.34
N GLN A 119 -27.40 6.76 -30.57
CA GLN A 119 -27.18 8.08 -31.16
C GLN A 119 -28.13 9.08 -30.51
N THR A 120 -27.62 10.14 -29.88
CA THR A 120 -28.39 11.38 -29.70
C THR A 120 -27.49 12.60 -29.87
N SER A 121 -27.83 13.41 -30.87
CA SER A 121 -27.31 14.76 -31.10
C SER A 121 -27.86 15.77 -30.06
N PRO A 122 -27.25 16.96 -29.92
CA PRO A 122 -27.41 17.81 -28.74
C PRO A 122 -28.60 18.76 -28.88
N THR A 123 -29.49 18.78 -27.90
CA THR A 123 -30.45 19.88 -27.71
C THR A 123 -30.81 20.08 -26.24
N ASN A 124 -30.55 21.32 -25.80
CA ASN A 124 -31.19 22.14 -24.78
C ASN A 124 -31.44 21.64 -23.36
N GLU A 125 -30.98 22.52 -22.46
CA GLU A 125 -31.41 22.70 -21.07
C GLU A 125 -32.95 22.64 -20.92
N SER A 126 -33.42 21.67 -20.15
CA SER A 126 -34.58 21.80 -19.30
C SER A 126 -34.38 20.94 -18.05
N GLN A 127 -34.76 21.53 -16.92
CA GLN A 127 -34.79 20.90 -15.60
C GLN A 127 -35.75 19.71 -15.65
N ASP A 128 -35.23 18.50 -15.55
CA ASP A 128 -36.00 17.33 -15.16
C ASP A 128 -35.30 16.71 -13.96
N GLU A 129 -35.98 16.82 -12.81
CA GLU A 129 -35.73 16.04 -11.60
C GLU A 129 -36.04 14.57 -11.92
N GLU A 130 -35.08 13.86 -12.53
CA GLU A 130 -35.13 12.39 -12.65
C GLU A 130 -34.34 11.77 -11.50
N ASP A 131 -35.09 11.23 -10.54
CA ASP A 131 -34.76 10.19 -9.56
C ASP A 131 -33.31 9.65 -9.56
N ASP A 132 -32.39 10.44 -9.00
CA ASP A 132 -31.15 9.93 -8.39
C ASP A 132 -31.54 9.20 -7.10
N GLU A 133 -32.08 7.98 -7.21
CA GLU A 133 -31.99 7.02 -6.11
C GLU A 133 -30.50 6.74 -5.86
N GLU A 134 -29.86 7.57 -5.01
CA GLU A 134 -28.62 7.19 -4.33
C GLU A 134 -28.85 5.77 -3.80
N GLU A 135 -28.22 4.75 -4.43
CA GLU A 135 -28.24 3.36 -3.98
C GLU A 135 -27.64 3.30 -2.57
N LYS A 136 -28.48 3.57 -1.56
CA LYS A 136 -28.10 3.66 -0.16
C LYS A 136 -27.55 2.32 0.28
N PHE A 137 -26.37 2.33 0.90
CA PHE A 137 -25.89 1.15 1.61
C PHE A 137 -26.97 0.69 2.60
N PRO A 138 -27.25 -0.63 2.68
CA PRO A 138 -28.32 -1.16 3.55
C PRO A 138 -28.08 -0.92 5.05
N THR A 139 -26.95 -0.33 5.44
CA THR A 139 -26.60 0.05 6.82
C THR A 139 -25.69 1.29 6.77
N PRO A 140 -25.74 2.23 7.74
CA PRO A 140 -24.82 3.36 7.77
C PRO A 140 -23.36 2.88 7.75
N PRO A 141 -22.45 3.60 7.06
CA PRO A 141 -21.07 3.16 6.95
C PRO A 141 -20.45 3.03 8.34
N LEU A 142 -19.84 1.86 8.58
CA LEU A 142 -19.24 1.54 9.87
C LEU A 142 -18.10 2.49 10.22
N TYR A 143 -17.43 3.10 9.26
CA TYR A 143 -16.38 4.10 9.49
C TYR A 143 -16.79 5.40 8.82
N TYR A 144 -16.27 6.53 9.32
CA TYR A 144 -16.45 7.79 8.62
C TYR A 144 -15.68 7.76 7.30
N THR A 145 -16.42 8.05 6.22
CA THR A 145 -15.93 8.19 4.86
C THR A 145 -15.52 9.64 4.61
N ILE A 146 -14.76 9.91 3.54
CA ILE A 146 -14.48 11.28 3.08
C ILE A 146 -15.78 12.10 2.95
N GLN A 147 -16.84 11.49 2.42
CA GLN A 147 -18.13 12.16 2.22
C GLN A 147 -18.82 12.53 3.53
N ASP A 148 -18.61 11.78 4.62
CA ASP A 148 -19.16 12.13 5.94
C ASP A 148 -18.51 13.39 6.52
N TYR A 149 -17.19 13.54 6.37
CA TYR A 149 -16.49 14.79 6.75
C TYR A 149 -17.00 15.94 5.91
N ARG A 150 -17.06 15.77 4.58
CA ARG A 150 -17.56 16.81 3.67
C ARG A 150 -18.99 17.23 4.00
N ARG A 151 -19.89 16.30 4.29
CA ARG A 151 -21.29 16.60 4.69
C ARG A 151 -21.33 17.39 6.00
N ALA A 152 -20.49 17.05 6.97
CA ALA A 152 -20.39 17.79 8.23
C ALA A 152 -19.90 19.23 8.02
N TYR A 153 -18.98 19.45 7.08
CA TYR A 153 -18.44 20.77 6.74
C TYR A 153 -19.42 21.61 5.93
N LEU A 154 -20.07 21.03 4.91
CA LEU A 154 -21.07 21.73 4.08
C LEU A 154 -22.30 22.15 4.88
N SER A 155 -22.72 21.34 5.85
CA SER A 155 -23.85 21.68 6.74
C SER A 155 -23.50 22.73 7.81
N GLY A 156 -22.22 23.07 7.98
CA GLY A 156 -21.75 23.92 9.07
C GLY A 156 -21.81 23.28 10.46
N THR A 157 -22.21 22.00 10.57
CA THR A 157 -22.26 21.27 11.85
C THR A 157 -20.89 21.18 12.52
N LEU A 158 -19.83 21.09 11.71
CA LEU A 158 -18.44 21.09 12.12
C LEU A 158 -17.61 21.87 11.11
N THR A 159 -16.46 22.36 11.55
CA THR A 159 -15.43 22.89 10.63
C THR A 159 -14.24 21.95 10.52
N PRO A 160 -13.45 22.01 9.43
CA PRO A 160 -12.15 21.35 9.35
C PRO A 160 -11.25 21.66 10.55
N THR A 161 -11.27 22.90 11.05
CA THR A 161 -10.51 23.32 12.24
C THR A 161 -10.94 22.59 13.50
N ASP A 162 -12.25 22.39 13.73
CA ASP A 162 -12.75 21.65 14.89
C ASP A 162 -12.26 20.20 14.89
N VAL A 163 -12.32 19.57 13.72
CA VAL A 163 -11.89 18.18 13.52
C VAL A 163 -10.38 18.04 13.71
N VAL A 164 -9.56 18.89 13.09
CA VAL A 164 -8.10 18.80 13.21
C VAL A 164 -7.66 19.05 14.66
N ARG A 165 -8.23 20.04 15.37
CA ARG A 165 -7.95 20.26 16.80
C ARG A 165 -8.34 19.06 17.68
N SER A 166 -9.45 18.39 17.35
CA SER A 166 -9.89 17.18 18.04
C SER A 166 -8.86 16.05 17.90
N ILE A 167 -8.36 15.83 16.68
CA ILE A 167 -7.38 14.78 16.36
C ILE A 167 -6.01 15.08 16.95
N LEU A 168 -5.52 16.32 16.85
CA LEU A 168 -4.19 16.69 17.37
C LEU A 168 -4.04 16.38 18.87
N GLY A 169 -5.10 16.57 19.67
CA GLY A 169 -5.11 16.21 21.09
C GLY A 169 -5.12 14.70 21.39
N LEU A 170 -5.22 13.84 20.38
CA LEU A 170 -5.16 12.38 20.50
C LEU A 170 -3.79 11.82 20.11
N ILE A 171 -3.03 12.55 19.29
CA ILE A 171 -1.73 12.14 18.74
C ILE A 171 -0.56 12.95 19.28
N HIS A 172 -0.82 14.06 19.98
CA HIS A 172 0.18 14.94 20.57
C HIS A 172 -0.28 15.42 21.97
N PRO A 173 0.60 15.51 23.00
CA PRO A 173 2.04 15.21 23.01
C PRO A 173 2.37 13.70 23.05
N LYS A 174 3.63 13.32 23.30
CA LYS A 174 4.12 11.92 23.20
C LYS A 174 3.41 10.91 24.10
N ASP A 175 2.74 11.36 25.15
CA ASP A 175 1.93 10.57 26.07
C ASP A 175 0.44 10.51 25.70
N ALA A 176 0.04 11.18 24.62
CA ALA A 176 -1.32 11.12 24.12
C ALA A 176 -1.71 9.67 23.72
N PRO A 177 -3.01 9.30 23.80
CA PRO A 177 -3.44 7.90 23.68
C PRO A 177 -3.03 7.19 22.39
N HIS A 178 -2.86 7.93 21.30
CA HIS A 178 -2.51 7.41 19.99
C HIS A 178 -1.19 7.96 19.43
N SER A 179 -0.33 8.54 20.28
CA SER A 179 0.95 9.13 19.87
C SER A 179 1.89 8.15 19.16
N GLN A 180 1.81 6.86 19.48
CA GLN A 180 2.63 5.81 18.83
C GLN A 180 2.29 5.56 17.35
N ALA A 181 1.18 6.11 16.86
CA ALA A 181 0.80 5.99 15.45
C ALA A 181 1.60 6.95 14.54
N VAL A 182 2.26 7.96 15.12
CA VAL A 182 2.92 9.05 14.39
C VAL A 182 4.37 9.24 14.85
N THR A 183 5.23 9.72 13.95
CA THR A 183 6.63 10.07 14.25
C THR A 183 6.83 11.56 14.43
N ALA A 184 6.03 12.39 13.73
CA ALA A 184 6.10 13.84 13.79
C ALA A 184 4.73 14.49 13.54
N THR A 185 4.51 15.63 14.18
CA THR A 185 3.31 16.48 14.04
C THR A 185 3.74 17.95 13.92
N LEU A 186 3.29 18.67 12.89
CA LEU A 186 3.50 20.12 12.77
C LEU A 186 2.20 20.86 13.04
N ILE A 187 1.91 21.04 14.33
CA ILE A 187 0.64 21.62 14.81
C ILE A 187 0.32 22.96 14.13
N PRO A 188 1.22 23.96 14.05
CA PRO A 188 0.88 25.24 13.43
C PRO A 188 0.51 25.11 11.95
N SER A 189 1.23 24.28 11.19
CA SER A 189 0.97 24.06 9.77
C SER A 189 -0.35 23.34 9.53
N ALA A 190 -0.63 22.28 10.30
CA ALA A 190 -1.89 21.55 10.21
C ALA A 190 -3.10 22.43 10.57
N LEU A 191 -2.98 23.28 11.60
CA LEU A 191 -4.04 24.21 11.98
C LEU A 191 -4.25 25.31 10.93
N ALA A 192 -3.18 25.89 10.38
CA ALA A 192 -3.29 26.89 9.33
C ALA A 192 -3.99 26.34 8.07
N ALA A 193 -3.66 25.11 7.66
CA ALA A 193 -4.34 24.43 6.56
C ALA A 193 -5.84 24.17 6.87
N ALA A 194 -6.15 23.79 8.10
CA ALA A 194 -7.53 23.60 8.56
C ALA A 194 -8.34 24.90 8.60
N GLU A 195 -7.71 26.01 9.02
CA GLU A 195 -8.34 27.33 9.04
C GLU A 195 -8.59 27.85 7.63
N ALA A 196 -7.63 27.66 6.71
CA ALA A 196 -7.82 27.99 5.30
C ALA A 196 -8.95 27.17 4.65
N SER A 197 -9.06 25.88 4.97
CA SER A 197 -10.17 25.04 4.51
C SER A 197 -11.51 25.48 5.13
N THR A 198 -11.53 25.76 6.43
CA THR A 198 -12.71 26.28 7.12
C THR A 198 -13.24 27.55 6.46
N GLU A 199 -12.35 28.48 6.09
CA GLU A 199 -12.74 29.71 5.41
C GLU A 199 -13.32 29.45 4.01
N ARG A 200 -12.73 28.51 3.25
CA ARG A 200 -13.30 28.10 1.96
C ARG A 200 -14.71 27.53 2.09
N TYR A 201 -14.98 26.70 3.10
CA TYR A 201 -16.32 26.19 3.38
C TYR A 201 -17.29 27.31 3.77
N LYS A 202 -16.88 28.24 4.64
CA LYS A 202 -17.71 29.41 5.03
C LYS A 202 -18.08 30.29 3.84
N GLN A 203 -17.17 30.43 2.87
CA GLN A 203 -17.41 31.18 1.63
C GLN A 203 -18.18 30.41 0.56
N GLY A 204 -18.54 29.14 0.81
CA GLY A 204 -19.20 28.28 -0.18
C GLY A 204 -18.31 27.89 -1.36
N ARG A 205 -16.98 27.87 -1.17
CA ARG A 205 -15.98 27.58 -2.22
C ARG A 205 -14.99 26.47 -1.82
N PRO A 206 -15.44 25.28 -1.39
CA PRO A 206 -14.54 24.16 -1.12
C PRO A 206 -13.84 23.71 -2.42
N LEU A 207 -12.59 23.22 -2.30
CA LEU A 207 -11.77 22.79 -3.44
C LEU A 207 -12.23 21.48 -4.08
N GLY A 208 -13.01 20.67 -3.36
CA GLY A 208 -13.49 19.37 -3.83
C GLY A 208 -13.73 18.39 -2.68
N PRO A 209 -13.87 17.09 -2.98
CA PRO A 209 -14.15 16.05 -2.00
C PRO A 209 -13.13 15.94 -0.86
N LEU A 210 -11.86 16.27 -1.11
CA LEU A 210 -10.77 16.15 -0.15
C LEU A 210 -10.53 17.42 0.68
N ASP A 211 -11.22 18.53 0.39
CA ASP A 211 -10.98 19.78 1.10
C ASP A 211 -11.35 19.64 2.59
N GLY A 212 -10.36 19.83 3.47
CA GLY A 212 -10.51 19.73 4.91
C GLY A 212 -10.42 18.32 5.48
N VAL A 213 -10.15 17.30 4.65
CA VAL A 213 -10.04 15.90 5.10
C VAL A 213 -8.70 15.69 5.82
N PRO A 214 -8.69 15.26 7.10
CA PRO A 214 -7.45 14.99 7.82
C PRO A 214 -6.80 13.71 7.29
N THR A 215 -5.50 13.77 7.01
CA THR A 215 -4.74 12.66 6.40
C THR A 215 -3.38 12.48 7.09
N VAL A 216 -2.94 11.24 7.25
CA VAL A 216 -1.55 10.93 7.67
C VAL A 216 -0.74 10.43 6.48
N VAL A 217 0.54 10.79 6.44
CA VAL A 217 1.46 10.38 5.37
C VAL A 217 2.63 9.64 5.98
N LYS A 218 2.96 8.45 5.48
CA LYS A 218 4.11 7.67 5.95
C LYS A 218 5.38 8.50 5.99
N ASP A 219 6.24 8.23 6.96
CA ASP A 219 7.50 8.96 7.16
C ASP A 219 8.50 8.87 5.97
N GLU A 220 8.20 8.05 4.96
CA GLU A 220 9.00 7.87 3.75
C GLU A 220 8.68 8.84 2.61
N TYR A 221 7.60 9.59 2.71
CA TYR A 221 7.30 10.68 1.77
C TYR A 221 8.03 11.95 2.22
N ASP A 222 8.49 12.77 1.28
CA ASP A 222 8.88 14.14 1.62
C ASP A 222 7.61 14.98 1.78
N VAL A 223 7.55 15.80 2.82
CA VAL A 223 6.41 16.69 3.08
C VAL A 223 6.96 18.02 3.56
N ALA A 224 6.51 19.11 2.93
CA ALA A 224 6.94 20.44 3.31
C ALA A 224 6.67 20.71 4.81
N GLY A 225 7.63 21.32 5.50
CA GLY A 225 7.70 21.55 6.93
C GLY A 225 8.29 20.39 7.73
N TYR A 226 8.21 19.14 7.23
CA TYR A 226 8.61 17.96 7.99
C TYR A 226 10.05 17.50 7.67
N GLN A 227 10.64 16.79 8.62
CA GLN A 227 11.83 15.97 8.38
C GLN A 227 11.40 14.55 7.94
N THR A 228 12.05 14.02 6.92
CA THR A 228 11.90 12.64 6.46
C THR A 228 12.99 11.80 7.11
N THR A 229 12.62 10.89 8.02
CA THR A 229 13.59 10.06 8.78
C THR A 229 13.62 8.60 8.36
N LEU A 230 12.66 8.17 7.52
CA LEU A 230 12.46 6.78 7.11
C LEU A 230 12.30 5.83 8.31
N GLY A 231 11.70 6.34 9.40
CA GLY A 231 11.61 5.63 10.67
C GLY A 231 12.96 5.36 11.35
N SER A 232 14.03 6.03 10.94
CA SER A 232 15.39 5.90 11.49
C SER A 232 15.75 7.06 12.42
N ARG A 233 16.95 7.04 13.03
CA ARG A 233 17.46 8.18 13.80
C ARG A 233 18.00 9.32 12.94
N ASN A 234 18.28 9.06 11.66
CA ASN A 234 18.87 10.02 10.76
C ASN A 234 17.77 10.78 10.01
N ILE A 235 18.11 12.00 9.56
CA ILE A 235 17.27 12.82 8.68
C ILE A 235 17.84 12.69 7.27
N TYR A 236 16.99 12.36 6.29
CA TYR A 236 17.38 12.16 4.89
C TYR A 236 16.87 13.25 3.96
N ALA A 237 15.81 13.94 4.35
CA ALA A 237 15.34 15.16 3.70
C ALA A 237 14.68 16.07 4.74
N SER A 238 14.78 17.38 4.52
CA SER A 238 14.10 18.38 5.33
C SER A 238 13.78 19.61 4.50
N THR A 239 12.82 20.42 4.96
CA THR A 239 12.54 21.70 4.30
C THR A 239 13.59 22.78 4.52
N GLU A 240 14.43 22.66 5.55
CA GLU A 240 15.59 23.54 5.70
C GLU A 240 16.57 23.36 4.52
N ASP A 241 16.57 22.16 3.93
CA ASP A 241 17.33 21.82 2.73
C ASP A 241 16.60 22.19 1.42
N GLY A 242 15.43 22.84 1.50
CA GLY A 242 14.64 23.24 0.34
C GLY A 242 13.91 22.09 -0.38
N HIS A 243 13.80 20.91 0.24
CA HIS A 243 13.08 19.77 -0.36
C HIS A 243 11.56 20.03 -0.36
N PRO A 244 10.88 20.05 -1.52
CA PRO A 244 9.43 20.17 -1.56
C PRO A 244 8.77 18.82 -1.25
N SER A 245 7.46 18.84 -0.96
CA SER A 245 6.69 17.60 -0.76
C SER A 245 6.85 16.65 -1.97
N THR A 246 6.78 15.34 -1.76
CA THR A 246 6.63 14.35 -2.84
C THR A 246 5.44 14.73 -3.73
N TRP A 247 5.57 14.55 -5.04
CA TRP A 247 4.58 14.98 -6.04
C TRP A 247 3.15 14.59 -5.66
N CYS A 248 2.92 13.32 -5.30
CA CYS A 248 1.60 12.85 -4.89
C CYS A 248 1.08 13.53 -3.61
N VAL A 249 1.96 13.94 -2.69
CA VAL A 249 1.57 14.73 -1.52
C VAL A 249 1.22 16.16 -1.93
N GLN A 250 1.95 16.77 -2.88
CA GLN A 250 1.58 18.09 -3.41
C GLN A 250 0.19 18.06 -4.05
N GLN A 251 -0.13 17.03 -4.84
CA GLN A 251 -1.46 16.86 -5.44
C GLN A 251 -2.55 16.71 -4.36
N LEU A 252 -2.24 15.97 -3.28
CA LEU A 252 -3.13 15.80 -2.15
C LEU A 252 -3.38 17.12 -1.39
N GLU A 253 -2.34 17.89 -1.12
CA GLU A 253 -2.42 19.22 -0.49
C GLU A 253 -3.17 20.23 -1.37
N GLN A 254 -2.94 20.21 -2.69
CA GLN A 254 -3.65 21.04 -3.67
C GLN A 254 -5.14 20.70 -3.77
N ALA A 255 -5.53 19.45 -3.52
CA ALA A 255 -6.92 19.04 -3.42
C ALA A 255 -7.58 19.45 -2.08
N GLY A 256 -6.82 20.08 -1.16
CA GLY A 256 -7.29 20.61 0.11
C GLY A 256 -7.24 19.63 1.28
N ALA A 257 -6.69 18.43 1.10
CA ALA A 257 -6.48 17.50 2.22
C ALA A 257 -5.40 18.05 3.19
N ILE A 258 -5.58 17.76 4.47
CA ILE A 258 -4.73 18.30 5.54
C ILE A 258 -3.80 17.21 6.05
N VAL A 259 -2.50 17.32 5.77
CA VAL A 259 -1.49 16.41 6.32
C VAL A 259 -1.23 16.73 7.78
N ILE A 260 -1.87 16.00 8.69
CA ILE A 260 -1.82 16.28 10.13
C ILE A 260 -0.57 15.71 10.82
N ALA A 261 0.05 14.68 10.24
CA ALA A 261 1.20 14.00 10.82
C ALA A 261 1.96 13.11 9.84
N LYS A 262 3.23 12.84 10.17
CA LYS A 262 4.02 11.75 9.61
C LYS A 262 3.70 10.47 10.38
N SER A 263 3.27 9.41 9.70
CA SER A 263 2.89 8.16 10.36
C SER A 263 4.08 7.24 10.64
N ALA A 264 3.98 6.48 11.72
CA ALA A 264 4.98 5.50 12.11
C ALA A 264 5.21 4.44 11.04
N MET A 265 6.46 4.01 10.92
CA MET A 265 6.87 2.95 10.01
C MET A 265 8.03 2.12 10.55
N THR A 266 8.23 0.93 10.01
CA THR A 266 9.49 0.19 10.19
C THR A 266 10.64 0.95 9.54
N GLU A 267 11.80 0.97 10.19
CA GLU A 267 13.01 1.64 9.68
C GLU A 267 13.36 1.16 8.26
N PHE A 268 13.41 2.07 7.27
CA PHE A 268 13.58 1.78 5.83
C PHE A 268 12.57 0.82 5.20
N GLY A 269 11.53 0.45 5.93
CA GLY A 269 10.53 -0.49 5.49
C GLY A 269 11.01 -1.91 5.18
N LEU A 270 12.16 -2.33 5.74
CA LEU A 270 12.80 -3.63 5.47
C LEU A 270 12.26 -4.80 6.30
N ASP A 271 11.14 -4.60 7.01
CA ASP A 271 10.43 -5.67 7.70
C ASP A 271 8.91 -5.46 7.63
N ALA A 272 8.17 -6.57 7.69
CA ALA A 272 6.73 -6.64 7.50
C ALA A 272 5.92 -6.61 8.80
N THR A 273 6.57 -6.51 9.98
CA THR A 273 5.86 -6.47 11.27
C THR A 273 5.32 -5.09 11.57
N GLY A 274 6.01 -4.02 11.19
CA GLY A 274 5.72 -2.66 11.68
C GLY A 274 6.50 -2.26 12.92
N ASN A 275 7.42 -3.13 13.38
CA ASN A 275 8.29 -2.86 14.52
C ASN A 275 9.21 -1.66 14.26
N ASN A 276 9.24 -0.76 15.23
CA ASN A 276 10.18 0.35 15.27
C ASN A 276 10.63 0.60 16.72
N PRO A 277 11.86 0.22 17.11
CA PRO A 277 12.37 0.47 18.45
C PRO A 277 12.89 1.90 18.66
N ILE A 278 12.98 2.73 17.62
CA ILE A 278 13.45 4.13 17.70
C ILE A 278 12.33 5.05 18.21
N TYR A 279 11.14 4.90 17.64
CA TYR A 279 9.96 5.72 17.98
C TYR A 279 8.94 4.97 18.86
N GLY A 280 9.07 3.65 18.97
CA GLY A 280 8.03 2.79 19.55
C GLY A 280 7.16 2.17 18.46
N THR A 281 6.50 1.05 18.79
CA THR A 281 5.70 0.29 17.82
C THR A 281 4.21 0.42 18.14
N PRO A 282 3.38 0.96 17.23
CA PRO A 282 1.94 0.91 17.40
C PRO A 282 1.47 -0.55 17.42
N ARG A 283 0.60 -0.87 18.37
CA ARG A 283 0.05 -2.22 18.55
C ARG A 283 -1.21 -2.38 17.72
N ASN A 284 -1.51 -3.60 17.29
CA ASN A 284 -2.72 -3.87 16.51
C ASN A 284 -3.98 -3.37 17.25
N PRO A 285 -4.87 -2.58 16.60
CA PRO A 285 -6.05 -2.01 17.24
C PRO A 285 -7.04 -3.03 17.84
N TYR A 286 -7.10 -4.24 17.27
CA TYR A 286 -8.04 -5.27 17.72
C TYR A 286 -7.43 -6.22 18.74
N ASN A 287 -6.10 -6.39 18.71
CA ASN A 287 -5.39 -7.20 19.68
C ASN A 287 -3.98 -6.67 19.94
N ARG A 288 -3.78 -6.01 21.08
CA ARG A 288 -2.51 -5.37 21.47
C ARG A 288 -1.31 -6.32 21.57
N ARG A 289 -1.52 -7.65 21.56
CA ARG A 289 -0.47 -8.68 21.55
C ARG A 289 0.09 -8.96 20.15
N TYR A 290 -0.49 -8.34 19.13
CA TYR A 290 -0.08 -8.49 17.73
C TYR A 290 0.45 -7.17 17.19
N TYR A 291 1.31 -7.30 16.20
CA TYR A 291 1.76 -6.17 15.40
C TYR A 291 0.64 -5.68 14.46
N THR A 292 0.71 -4.41 14.08
CA THR A 292 -0.16 -3.81 13.06
C THR A 292 0.14 -4.30 11.65
N GLY A 293 1.29 -4.96 11.44
CA GLY A 293 1.84 -5.18 10.12
C GLY A 293 2.64 -3.96 9.67
N GLY A 294 3.48 -4.15 8.66
CA GLY A 294 4.43 -3.15 8.24
C GLY A 294 4.76 -3.23 6.76
N SER A 295 5.48 -2.24 6.24
CA SER A 295 6.09 -1.17 7.02
C SER A 295 5.22 0.06 7.29
N SER A 296 4.03 0.21 6.70
CA SER A 296 3.12 1.37 6.93
C SER A 296 2.28 1.21 8.20
N SER A 297 2.93 0.91 9.33
CA SER A 297 2.30 0.51 10.59
C SER A 297 1.39 1.58 11.20
N GLY A 298 1.86 2.83 11.22
CA GLY A 298 1.10 3.98 11.72
C GLY A 298 -0.06 4.39 10.80
N THR A 299 0.09 4.23 9.48
CA THR A 299 -0.98 4.52 8.52
C THR A 299 -2.14 3.56 8.71
N GLY A 300 -1.87 2.25 8.72
CA GLY A 300 -2.92 1.24 8.96
C GLY A 300 -3.59 1.39 10.31
N TYR A 301 -2.82 1.69 11.36
CA TYR A 301 -3.36 1.97 12.69
C TYR A 301 -4.30 3.18 12.69
N SER A 302 -3.84 4.33 12.17
CA SER A 302 -4.58 5.60 12.22
C SER A 302 -5.94 5.52 11.53
N VAL A 303 -6.00 4.83 10.40
CA VAL A 303 -7.27 4.58 9.68
C VAL A 303 -8.17 3.65 10.51
N ALA A 304 -7.62 2.54 11.02
CA ALA A 304 -8.40 1.53 11.74
C ALA A 304 -9.02 2.03 13.05
N VAL A 305 -8.35 2.95 13.76
CA VAL A 305 -8.88 3.55 14.99
C VAL A 305 -9.74 4.79 14.74
N GLY A 306 -9.97 5.20 13.50
CA GLY A 306 -10.84 6.34 13.18
C GLY A 306 -10.22 7.72 13.40
N LEU A 307 -8.89 7.82 13.52
CA LEU A 307 -8.23 9.13 13.61
C LEU A 307 -8.33 9.91 12.29
N VAL A 308 -8.23 9.19 11.17
CA VAL A 308 -8.35 9.73 9.81
C VAL A 308 -9.12 8.73 8.94
N PRO A 309 -9.89 9.18 7.94
CA PRO A 309 -10.54 8.27 7.00
C PRO A 309 -9.55 7.65 6.00
N VAL A 310 -8.42 8.33 5.75
CA VAL A 310 -7.43 7.95 4.73
C VAL A 310 -6.00 8.25 5.17
N GLY A 311 -5.04 7.56 4.56
CA GLY A 311 -3.61 7.81 4.74
C GLY A 311 -2.79 7.25 3.60
N LEU A 312 -1.54 7.73 3.48
CA LEU A 312 -0.60 7.26 2.47
C LEU A 312 0.43 6.29 3.09
N GLY A 313 0.72 5.21 2.35
CA GLY A 313 1.73 4.21 2.68
C GLY A 313 2.64 3.91 1.49
N SER A 314 3.63 3.05 1.66
CA SER A 314 4.44 2.54 0.54
C SER A 314 4.51 1.02 0.61
N ASP A 315 4.72 0.37 -0.52
CA ASP A 315 4.62 -1.08 -0.66
C ASP A 315 5.72 -1.61 -1.58
N GLY A 316 6.77 -2.18 -0.98
CA GLY A 316 7.87 -2.88 -1.68
C GLY A 316 7.82 -4.42 -1.56
N GLY A 317 7.08 -4.94 -0.58
CA GLY A 317 6.88 -6.37 -0.35
C GLY A 317 5.54 -6.69 0.31
N GLY A 318 4.57 -5.77 0.21
CA GLY A 318 3.29 -5.82 0.93
C GLY A 318 3.07 -4.69 1.94
N SER A 319 3.93 -3.67 1.98
CA SER A 319 3.93 -2.67 3.06
C SER A 319 2.72 -1.72 3.12
N ILE A 320 1.80 -1.75 2.14
CA ILE A 320 0.45 -1.17 2.23
C ILE A 320 -0.55 -2.28 2.56
N ARG A 321 -0.48 -3.40 1.83
CA ARG A 321 -1.46 -4.49 1.88
C ARG A 321 -1.45 -5.25 3.20
N ILE A 322 -0.27 -5.59 3.73
CA ILE A 322 -0.10 -6.30 5.01
C ILE A 322 -0.68 -5.50 6.18
N PRO A 323 -0.31 -4.23 6.42
CA PRO A 323 -0.95 -3.45 7.48
C PRO A 323 -2.43 -3.18 7.20
N ALA A 324 -2.88 -3.09 5.95
CA ALA A 324 -4.30 -3.03 5.63
C ALA A 324 -5.04 -4.29 6.11
N GLY A 325 -4.52 -5.47 5.76
CA GLY A 325 -5.08 -6.76 6.16
C GLY A 325 -5.07 -6.99 7.67
N PHE A 326 -3.98 -6.65 8.36
CA PHE A 326 -3.85 -6.84 9.81
C PHE A 326 -4.59 -5.79 10.63
N CYS A 327 -4.80 -4.58 10.12
CA CYS A 327 -5.60 -3.56 10.78
C CYS A 327 -7.07 -3.51 10.30
N GLY A 328 -7.48 -4.40 9.40
CA GLY A 328 -8.87 -4.51 8.95
C GLY A 328 -9.36 -3.30 8.14
N VAL A 329 -8.47 -2.68 7.35
CA VAL A 329 -8.77 -1.53 6.48
C VAL A 329 -8.45 -1.87 5.02
N PHE A 330 -8.82 -1.01 4.09
CA PHE A 330 -8.49 -1.19 2.67
C PHE A 330 -7.12 -0.60 2.35
N GLY A 331 -6.40 -1.23 1.42
CA GLY A 331 -5.11 -0.73 0.96
C GLY A 331 -4.85 -1.10 -0.50
N LEU A 332 -4.51 -0.11 -1.31
CA LEU A 332 -4.23 -0.28 -2.73
C LEU A 332 -2.72 -0.11 -2.97
N LYS A 333 -2.10 -1.14 -3.55
CA LYS A 333 -0.81 -1.01 -4.24
C LYS A 333 -1.09 -0.75 -5.73
N PRO A 334 -0.79 0.44 -6.26
CA PRO A 334 -0.92 0.70 -7.69
C PRO A 334 0.08 -0.10 -8.54
N THR A 335 -0.11 -0.04 -9.85
CA THR A 335 0.86 -0.51 -10.86
C THR A 335 2.20 0.19 -10.63
N HIS A 336 3.30 -0.53 -10.84
CA HIS A 336 4.64 0.05 -10.68
C HIS A 336 4.80 1.29 -11.56
N GLY A 337 5.29 2.38 -10.96
CA GLY A 337 5.47 3.68 -11.62
C GLY A 337 4.21 4.55 -11.76
N ARG A 338 3.00 4.06 -11.43
CA ARG A 338 1.74 4.83 -11.52
C ARG A 338 1.75 6.08 -10.63
N VAL A 339 2.28 5.95 -9.40
CA VAL A 339 2.41 7.05 -8.44
C VAL A 339 3.89 7.38 -8.30
N SER A 340 4.25 8.64 -8.57
CA SER A 340 5.64 9.10 -8.59
C SER A 340 6.21 9.25 -7.18
N PHE A 341 7.44 8.77 -6.98
CA PHE A 341 8.25 9.03 -5.78
C PHE A 341 8.92 10.41 -5.80
N ARG A 342 8.96 11.10 -6.95
CA ARG A 342 9.71 12.35 -7.10
C ARG A 342 9.16 13.48 -6.21
N PRO A 343 10.01 14.41 -5.77
CA PRO A 343 11.48 14.37 -5.86
C PRO A 343 12.14 13.45 -4.83
N GLY A 344 11.34 12.81 -3.96
CA GLY A 344 11.83 11.89 -2.95
C GLY A 344 12.54 10.66 -3.54
N GLN A 345 13.36 10.03 -2.70
CA GLN A 345 14.12 8.84 -3.06
C GLN A 345 13.23 7.58 -2.97
N ASN A 346 13.35 6.70 -3.97
CA ASN A 346 12.74 5.37 -3.91
C ASN A 346 13.76 4.37 -3.37
N HIS A 347 13.58 3.93 -2.11
CA HIS A 347 14.52 3.06 -1.39
C HIS A 347 14.56 1.61 -1.89
N SER A 348 13.65 1.24 -2.79
CA SER A 348 13.54 -0.09 -3.38
C SER A 348 13.04 0.07 -4.80
N ILE A 349 13.85 0.75 -5.62
CA ILE A 349 13.45 1.34 -6.90
C ILE A 349 12.78 0.35 -7.85
N THR A 350 13.15 -0.95 -7.80
CA THR A 350 12.61 -1.96 -8.70
C THR A 350 11.39 -2.71 -8.16
N CYS A 351 10.93 -2.42 -6.93
CA CYS A 351 9.87 -3.18 -6.26
C CYS A 351 8.82 -2.29 -5.56
N ALA A 352 9.17 -1.08 -5.15
CA ALA A 352 8.31 -0.23 -4.33
C ALA A 352 7.32 0.60 -5.14
N CYS A 353 6.13 0.78 -4.56
CA CYS A 353 5.08 1.66 -5.05
C CYS A 353 4.57 2.53 -3.89
N LEU A 354 4.16 3.75 -4.19
CA LEU A 354 3.38 4.60 -3.28
C LEU A 354 1.89 4.33 -3.49
N GLY A 355 1.08 4.42 -2.43
CA GLY A 355 -0.35 4.18 -2.55
C GLY A 355 -1.15 4.48 -1.28
N PRO A 356 -2.49 4.46 -1.38
CA PRO A 356 -3.38 4.85 -0.30
C PRO A 356 -3.84 3.67 0.55
N MET A 357 -4.26 4.00 1.77
CA MET A 357 -5.03 3.17 2.69
C MET A 357 -6.26 3.96 3.14
N ALA A 358 -7.41 3.29 3.29
CA ALA A 358 -8.66 3.97 3.63
C ALA A 358 -9.62 3.05 4.42
N ALA A 359 -10.56 3.69 5.10
CA ALA A 359 -11.58 2.98 5.88
C ALA A 359 -12.67 2.34 5.00
N ASP A 360 -12.82 2.78 3.76
CA ASP A 360 -13.77 2.32 2.75
C ASP A 360 -13.20 2.44 1.34
N ILE A 361 -13.84 1.79 0.35
CA ILE A 361 -13.37 1.75 -1.04
C ILE A 361 -13.51 3.09 -1.77
N GLU A 362 -14.54 3.85 -1.47
CA GLU A 362 -14.85 5.10 -2.16
C GLU A 362 -13.85 6.20 -1.76
N SER A 363 -13.51 6.27 -0.48
CA SER A 363 -12.42 7.10 0.02
C SER A 363 -11.07 6.66 -0.54
N LEU A 364 -10.83 5.36 -0.70
CA LEU A 364 -9.61 4.83 -1.32
C LEU A 364 -9.46 5.27 -2.77
N ALA A 365 -10.55 5.16 -3.55
CA ALA A 365 -10.60 5.58 -4.96
C ALA A 365 -10.41 7.09 -5.11
N THR A 366 -11.09 7.88 -4.27
CA THR A 366 -10.99 9.36 -4.26
C THR A 366 -9.56 9.81 -4.05
N VAL A 367 -8.84 9.22 -3.07
CA VAL A 367 -7.43 9.55 -2.84
C VAL A 367 -6.55 9.04 -3.98
N PHE A 368 -6.80 7.82 -4.48
CA PHE A 368 -6.02 7.24 -5.57
C PHE A 368 -6.05 8.13 -6.82
N GLU A 369 -7.22 8.63 -7.21
CA GLU A 369 -7.40 9.51 -8.37
C GLU A 369 -6.53 10.77 -8.28
N VAL A 370 -6.41 11.36 -7.08
CA VAL A 370 -5.59 12.55 -6.84
C VAL A 370 -4.09 12.23 -6.85
N ILE A 371 -3.66 11.19 -6.13
CA ILE A 371 -2.23 10.88 -6.00
C ILE A 371 -1.63 10.25 -7.26
N ALA A 372 -2.47 9.65 -8.12
CA ALA A 372 -2.05 9.02 -9.36
C ALA A 372 -1.94 10.00 -10.54
N LYS A 373 -2.23 11.29 -10.33
CA LYS A 373 -1.93 12.34 -11.31
C LYS A 373 -0.46 12.27 -11.71
N PRO A 374 -0.14 12.09 -13.00
CA PRO A 374 1.23 11.93 -13.44
C PRO A 374 2.10 13.14 -13.07
N ASP A 375 3.29 12.86 -12.55
CA ASP A 375 4.35 13.88 -12.48
C ASP A 375 4.73 14.33 -13.91
N PRO A 376 5.16 15.58 -14.14
CA PRO A 376 5.51 16.08 -15.48
C PRO A 376 6.56 15.25 -16.24
N SER A 377 7.37 14.46 -15.54
CA SER A 377 8.35 13.54 -16.13
C SER A 377 7.87 12.09 -16.24
N SER A 378 6.67 11.79 -15.77
CA SER A 378 6.06 10.47 -15.84
C SER A 378 5.68 10.13 -17.28
N HIS A 379 5.86 8.87 -17.65
CA HIS A 379 5.38 8.33 -18.92
C HIS A 379 3.99 7.70 -18.80
N PHE A 380 3.41 7.65 -17.59
CA PHE A 380 2.06 7.16 -17.41
C PHE A 380 1.02 8.18 -17.90
N PRO A 381 -0.02 7.74 -18.62
CA PRO A 381 -1.13 8.61 -18.98
C PRO A 381 -1.94 8.99 -17.73
N GLU A 382 -2.59 10.15 -17.80
CA GLU A 382 -3.53 10.59 -16.77
C GLU A 382 -4.72 9.62 -16.67
N LEU A 383 -5.25 9.46 -15.46
CA LEU A 383 -6.45 8.65 -15.24
C LEU A 383 -7.68 9.39 -15.78
N LYS A 384 -8.64 8.62 -16.29
CA LYS A 384 -9.97 9.17 -16.57
C LYS A 384 -10.64 9.48 -15.23
N SER A 385 -11.11 10.71 -15.07
CA SER A 385 -11.77 11.22 -13.86
C SER A 385 -13.22 11.61 -14.20
N PRO A 386 -14.21 11.31 -13.32
CA PRO A 386 -14.06 10.51 -12.10
C PRO A 386 -13.88 9.02 -12.42
N LEU A 387 -13.24 8.27 -11.53
CA LEU A 387 -13.19 6.80 -11.61
C LEU A 387 -14.60 6.21 -11.49
N ASP A 388 -14.99 5.32 -12.42
CA ASP A 388 -16.29 4.68 -12.37
C ASP A 388 -16.22 3.37 -11.57
N LEU A 389 -16.77 3.39 -10.35
CA LEU A 389 -16.79 2.24 -9.44
C LEU A 389 -17.96 1.28 -9.66
N ARG A 390 -18.85 1.55 -10.63
CA ARG A 390 -19.98 0.67 -10.93
C ARG A 390 -19.48 -0.59 -11.63
N MET A 391 -20.06 -1.72 -11.23
CA MET A 391 -19.87 -2.96 -11.97
C MET A 391 -20.92 -3.04 -13.08
N PRO A 392 -20.54 -3.49 -14.29
CA PRO A 392 -21.52 -3.82 -15.31
C PRO A 392 -22.54 -4.84 -14.81
N PRO A 393 -23.80 -4.77 -15.28
CA PRO A 393 -24.79 -5.80 -14.98
C PRO A 393 -24.25 -7.16 -15.40
N PRO A 394 -24.63 -8.26 -14.72
CA PRO A 394 -24.22 -9.60 -15.14
C PRO A 394 -24.63 -9.82 -16.60
N SER A 395 -23.68 -10.21 -17.46
CA SER A 395 -24.00 -10.59 -18.83
C SER A 395 -24.83 -11.87 -18.83
N SER A 396 -25.69 -12.05 -19.85
CA SER A 396 -26.31 -13.34 -20.13
C SER A 396 -25.30 -14.41 -20.58
N ASP A 397 -24.10 -13.98 -20.98
CA ASP A 397 -23.02 -14.86 -21.40
C ASP A 397 -22.42 -15.58 -20.19
N GLU A 398 -22.32 -16.91 -20.28
CA GLU A 398 -21.71 -17.76 -19.23
C GLU A 398 -20.23 -17.43 -18.97
N GLU A 399 -19.57 -16.71 -19.89
CA GLU A 399 -18.16 -16.39 -19.85
C GLU A 399 -17.82 -14.94 -19.45
N ASP A 400 -18.67 -14.24 -18.69
CA ASP A 400 -18.44 -12.84 -18.26
C ASP A 400 -16.97 -12.62 -17.80
N PRO A 401 -16.14 -11.90 -18.58
CA PRO A 401 -14.76 -11.65 -18.21
C PRO A 401 -14.68 -10.72 -16.99
N ASN A 402 -15.74 -9.98 -16.66
CA ASN A 402 -15.82 -9.07 -15.51
C ASN A 402 -15.92 -9.79 -14.16
N ARG A 403 -16.27 -11.08 -14.16
CA ARG A 403 -16.60 -11.84 -12.94
C ARG A 403 -15.79 -13.12 -12.78
N LEU A 404 -14.54 -13.11 -13.26
CA LEU A 404 -13.62 -14.25 -13.18
C LEU A 404 -12.56 -14.10 -12.08
N LEU A 405 -12.49 -15.10 -11.20
CA LEU A 405 -11.53 -15.19 -10.09
C LEU A 405 -10.52 -16.32 -10.33
N GLY A 406 -9.26 -15.97 -10.56
CA GLY A 406 -8.15 -16.93 -10.68
C GLY A 406 -7.60 -17.33 -9.32
N ILE A 407 -7.55 -18.63 -9.02
CA ILE A 407 -7.09 -19.12 -7.71
C ILE A 407 -5.88 -20.05 -7.89
N PRO A 408 -4.67 -19.66 -7.41
CA PRO A 408 -3.53 -20.56 -7.35
C PRO A 408 -3.65 -21.50 -6.14
N ILE A 409 -4.49 -22.55 -6.29
CA ILE A 409 -4.97 -23.41 -5.18
C ILE A 409 -3.83 -23.94 -4.31
N ALA A 410 -2.77 -24.49 -4.92
CA ALA A 410 -1.66 -25.10 -4.18
C ALA A 410 -0.82 -24.09 -3.37
N TRP A 411 -0.81 -22.81 -3.79
CA TRP A 411 -0.16 -21.74 -3.07
C TRP A 411 -1.05 -21.21 -1.95
N VAL A 412 -2.34 -20.99 -2.22
CA VAL A 412 -3.34 -20.53 -1.24
C VAL A 412 -3.51 -21.53 -0.08
N SER A 413 -3.37 -22.84 -0.35
CA SER A 413 -3.48 -23.88 0.67
C SER A 413 -2.37 -23.82 1.75
N GLN A 414 -1.34 -22.99 1.55
CA GLN A 414 -0.25 -22.80 2.51
C GLN A 414 -0.60 -21.81 3.63
N ALA A 415 -1.67 -21.02 3.49
CA ALA A 415 -2.11 -20.12 4.56
C ALA A 415 -2.64 -20.91 5.76
N SER A 416 -2.66 -20.28 6.93
CA SER A 416 -3.29 -20.89 8.11
C SER A 416 -4.75 -21.28 7.84
N PRO A 417 -5.26 -22.42 8.38
CA PRO A 417 -6.62 -22.89 8.09
C PRO A 417 -7.72 -21.86 8.39
N ALA A 418 -7.54 -21.04 9.42
CA ALA A 418 -8.49 -19.98 9.77
C ALA A 418 -8.57 -18.88 8.70
N VAL A 419 -7.43 -18.50 8.12
CA VAL A 419 -7.38 -17.54 7.00
C VAL A 419 -8.05 -18.14 5.75
N GLN A 420 -7.75 -19.40 5.42
CA GLN A 420 -8.37 -20.09 4.29
C GLN A 420 -9.90 -20.14 4.44
N THR A 421 -10.40 -20.43 5.64
CA THR A 421 -11.84 -20.54 5.92
C THR A 421 -12.57 -19.22 5.64
N LEU A 422 -12.03 -18.10 6.10
CA LEU A 422 -12.65 -16.77 5.89
C LEU A 422 -12.71 -16.41 4.40
N ILE A 423 -11.61 -16.62 3.68
CA ILE A 423 -11.49 -16.30 2.25
C ILE A 423 -12.40 -17.20 1.41
N ASN A 424 -12.35 -18.52 1.63
CA ASN A 424 -13.19 -19.48 0.91
C ASN A 424 -14.68 -19.23 1.14
N SER A 425 -15.06 -18.77 2.33
CA SER A 425 -16.44 -18.40 2.62
C SER A 425 -16.88 -17.15 1.85
N LEU A 426 -16.02 -16.14 1.72
CA LEU A 426 -16.32 -14.95 0.89
C LEU A 426 -16.38 -15.31 -0.60
N ILE A 427 -15.43 -16.09 -1.11
CA ILE A 427 -15.43 -16.58 -2.50
C ILE A 427 -16.75 -17.32 -2.77
N ARG A 428 -17.18 -18.21 -1.87
CA ARG A 428 -18.46 -18.92 -2.01
C ARG A 428 -19.65 -17.97 -2.12
N LYS A 429 -19.72 -16.94 -1.27
CA LYS A 429 -20.81 -15.94 -1.34
C LYS A 429 -20.78 -15.19 -2.68
N LEU A 430 -19.59 -14.75 -3.12
CA LEU A 430 -19.43 -14.09 -4.42
C LEU A 430 -19.88 -14.99 -5.59
N THR A 431 -19.55 -16.28 -5.55
CA THR A 431 -19.93 -17.20 -6.63
C THR A 431 -21.41 -17.60 -6.58
N THR A 432 -22.02 -17.73 -5.40
CA THR A 432 -23.42 -18.15 -5.28
C THR A 432 -24.43 -17.03 -5.47
N THR A 433 -24.09 -15.79 -5.10
CA THR A 433 -25.08 -14.68 -5.09
C THR A 433 -24.69 -13.49 -5.95
N HIS A 434 -23.44 -13.38 -6.40
CA HIS A 434 -22.95 -12.21 -7.15
C HIS A 434 -22.38 -12.56 -8.54
N GLY A 435 -22.67 -13.77 -9.03
CA GLY A 435 -22.34 -14.20 -10.40
C GLY A 435 -20.85 -14.36 -10.69
N PHE A 436 -20.00 -14.44 -9.67
CA PHE A 436 -18.57 -14.71 -9.88
C PHE A 436 -18.33 -16.20 -10.20
N ARG A 437 -17.32 -16.45 -11.02
CA ARG A 437 -16.81 -17.80 -11.30
C ARG A 437 -15.34 -17.90 -10.91
N THR A 438 -14.91 -19.11 -10.57
CA THR A 438 -13.52 -19.39 -10.21
C THR A 438 -12.85 -20.25 -11.26
N VAL A 439 -11.59 -19.96 -11.57
CA VAL A 439 -10.72 -20.81 -12.40
C VAL A 439 -9.45 -21.14 -11.63
N PRO A 440 -9.02 -22.41 -11.56
CA PRO A 440 -7.72 -22.74 -11.00
C PRO A 440 -6.61 -22.23 -11.93
N ILE A 441 -5.58 -21.61 -11.36
CA ILE A 441 -4.40 -21.16 -12.12
C ILE A 441 -3.12 -21.75 -11.52
N SER A 442 -2.07 -21.83 -12.34
CA SER A 442 -0.73 -22.21 -11.89
C SER A 442 0.23 -21.05 -12.14
N ILE A 443 1.16 -20.81 -11.22
CA ILE A 443 2.23 -19.83 -11.34
C ILE A 443 3.53 -20.56 -11.00
N PRO A 444 4.49 -20.68 -11.94
CA PRO A 444 5.71 -21.43 -11.71
C PRO A 444 6.65 -20.70 -10.75
N PHE A 445 7.55 -21.45 -10.11
CA PHE A 445 8.67 -20.90 -9.30
C PHE A 445 8.28 -19.90 -8.20
N LEU A 446 7.07 -20.00 -7.63
CA LEU A 446 6.63 -19.11 -6.56
C LEU A 446 7.61 -19.03 -5.37
N PRO A 447 8.18 -20.15 -4.86
CA PRO A 447 9.14 -20.06 -3.75
C PRO A 447 10.47 -19.39 -4.14
N GLU A 448 11.02 -19.73 -5.31
CA GLU A 448 12.22 -19.09 -5.86
C GLU A 448 11.97 -17.60 -6.14
N GLY A 449 10.79 -17.24 -6.65
CA GLY A 449 10.37 -15.87 -6.91
C GLY A 449 10.30 -15.04 -5.63
N GLN A 450 9.80 -15.62 -4.53
CA GLN A 450 9.80 -14.94 -3.23
C GLN A 450 11.23 -14.64 -2.75
N LEU A 451 12.16 -15.59 -2.93
CA LEU A 451 13.57 -15.38 -2.59
C LEU A 451 14.25 -14.39 -3.54
N ALA A 452 13.92 -14.40 -4.83
CA ALA A 452 14.39 -13.44 -5.82
C ALA A 452 13.93 -12.01 -5.50
N HIS A 453 12.68 -11.85 -5.07
CA HIS A 453 12.14 -10.60 -4.56
C HIS A 453 12.90 -10.10 -3.33
N ALA A 454 13.02 -10.95 -2.29
CA ALA A 454 13.72 -10.61 -1.05
C ALA A 454 15.20 -10.25 -1.31
N MET A 455 15.88 -10.98 -2.19
CA MET A 455 17.24 -10.67 -2.62
C MET A 455 17.30 -9.30 -3.32
N THR A 456 16.39 -9.06 -4.27
CA THR A 456 16.37 -7.82 -5.06
C THR A 456 16.13 -6.60 -4.19
N ILE A 457 15.13 -6.64 -3.31
CA ILE A 457 14.80 -5.49 -2.44
C ILE A 457 15.92 -5.17 -1.44
N LEU A 458 16.57 -6.20 -0.88
CA LEU A 458 17.71 -6.02 0.02
C LEU A 458 18.93 -5.47 -0.71
N THR A 459 19.17 -5.90 -1.95
CA THR A 459 20.26 -5.38 -2.78
C THR A 459 19.99 -3.93 -3.19
N ASP A 460 18.79 -3.58 -3.63
CA ASP A 460 18.40 -2.18 -3.93
C ASP A 460 18.64 -1.28 -2.70
N ALA A 461 18.14 -1.67 -1.52
CA ALA A 461 18.34 -0.92 -0.28
C ALA A 461 19.82 -0.76 0.09
N ALA A 462 20.64 -1.79 -0.14
CA ALA A 462 22.06 -1.77 0.12
C ALA A 462 22.85 -0.83 -0.80
N THR A 463 22.34 -0.51 -2.00
CA THR A 463 22.97 0.46 -2.92
C THR A 463 22.75 1.91 -2.50
N LEU A 464 21.66 2.19 -1.81
CA LEU A 464 21.27 3.55 -1.41
C LEU A 464 21.87 3.95 -0.07
N LEU A 465 22.16 2.98 0.80
CA LEU A 465 22.63 3.22 2.15
C LEU A 465 24.13 3.03 2.30
N PRO A 466 24.81 3.98 2.99
CA PRO A 466 26.26 3.98 3.08
C PRO A 466 26.74 2.71 3.81
N PRO A 467 27.93 2.18 3.46
CA PRO A 467 28.47 0.99 4.13
C PRO A 467 28.89 1.29 5.59
N PRO A 468 29.12 0.26 6.41
CA PRO A 468 29.74 0.43 7.72
C PRO A 468 31.06 1.23 7.62
N PRO A 469 31.37 2.14 8.56
CA PRO A 469 30.69 2.36 9.84
C PRO A 469 29.50 3.34 9.82
N ALA A 470 29.11 3.88 8.66
CA ALA A 470 28.04 4.88 8.56
C ALA A 470 26.64 4.33 8.92
N THR A 471 26.46 3.01 8.90
CA THR A 471 25.24 2.33 9.36
C THR A 471 25.07 2.27 10.88
N ARG A 472 26.01 2.79 11.68
CA ARG A 472 26.02 2.65 13.16
C ARG A 472 24.75 3.18 13.84
N ASN A 473 24.10 4.19 13.26
CA ASN A 473 22.88 4.78 13.82
C ASN A 473 21.60 3.98 13.51
N LEU A 474 21.68 3.01 12.58
CA LEU A 474 20.57 2.15 12.20
C LEU A 474 20.31 1.07 13.24
N THR A 475 19.10 0.55 13.26
CA THR A 475 18.75 -0.58 14.13
C THR A 475 19.59 -1.81 13.78
N PRO A 476 19.95 -2.65 14.77
CA PRO A 476 20.65 -3.91 14.52
C PRO A 476 19.94 -4.83 13.52
N ALA A 477 18.60 -4.86 13.53
CA ALA A 477 17.81 -5.63 12.57
C ALA A 477 18.07 -5.17 11.13
N ASN A 478 18.01 -3.87 10.86
CA ASN A 478 18.31 -3.33 9.53
C ASN A 478 19.76 -3.53 9.11
N ARG A 479 20.71 -3.36 10.03
CA ARG A 479 22.13 -3.60 9.75
C ARG A 479 22.38 -5.04 9.27
N LEU A 480 21.70 -6.01 9.87
CA LEU A 480 21.75 -7.42 9.46
C LEU A 480 21.19 -7.60 8.04
N LEU A 481 20.02 -7.02 7.75
CA LEU A 481 19.38 -7.11 6.43
C LEU A 481 20.21 -6.44 5.33
N LEU A 482 20.77 -5.26 5.59
CA LEU A 482 21.66 -4.56 4.65
C LEU A 482 22.97 -5.33 4.43
N ALA A 483 23.50 -6.00 5.44
CA ALA A 483 24.66 -6.87 5.28
C ALA A 483 24.35 -8.07 4.36
N LEU A 484 23.15 -8.64 4.43
CA LEU A 484 22.69 -9.67 3.48
C LEU A 484 22.56 -9.11 2.07
N GLY A 485 21.94 -7.94 1.90
CA GLY A 485 21.80 -7.28 0.58
C GLY A 485 23.13 -7.01 -0.11
N ARG A 486 24.18 -6.62 0.65
CA ARG A 486 25.56 -6.43 0.15
C ARG A 486 26.30 -7.72 -0.20
N THR A 487 25.73 -8.88 0.15
CA THR A 487 26.37 -10.18 -0.08
C THR A 487 25.95 -10.79 -1.41
N THR A 488 24.82 -10.37 -1.98
CA THR A 488 24.29 -10.87 -3.25
C THR A 488 25.30 -10.70 -4.39
N PRO A 489 25.78 -11.80 -5.00
CA PRO A 489 26.62 -11.70 -6.19
C PRO A 489 25.83 -11.13 -7.37
N ALA A 490 26.50 -10.35 -8.23
CA ALA A 490 25.87 -9.79 -9.43
C ALA A 490 25.25 -10.88 -10.32
N THR A 491 25.87 -12.06 -10.41
CA THR A 491 25.35 -13.21 -11.15
C THR A 491 23.99 -13.69 -10.61
N ASP A 492 23.82 -13.74 -9.29
CA ASP A 492 22.56 -14.18 -8.67
C ASP A 492 21.48 -13.09 -8.78
N TYR A 493 21.87 -11.81 -8.69
CA TYR A 493 20.96 -10.69 -8.98
C TYR A 493 20.46 -10.73 -10.43
N LEU A 494 21.33 -11.05 -11.40
CA LEU A 494 20.94 -11.24 -12.80
C LEU A 494 19.94 -12.40 -12.96
N LEU A 495 20.16 -13.53 -12.29
CA LEU A 495 19.20 -14.64 -12.29
C LEU A 495 17.83 -14.23 -11.74
N ALA A 496 17.79 -13.40 -10.68
CA ALA A 496 16.55 -12.86 -10.17
C ALA A 496 15.80 -12.05 -11.24
N GLN A 497 16.51 -11.19 -11.98
CA GLN A 497 15.90 -10.38 -13.04
C GLN A 497 15.44 -11.20 -14.26
N LYS A 498 16.11 -12.32 -14.54
CA LYS A 498 15.65 -13.29 -15.56
C LYS A 498 14.37 -14.00 -15.12
N LEU A 499 14.32 -14.46 -13.87
CA LEU A 499 13.10 -15.03 -13.29
C LEU A 499 11.95 -14.02 -13.27
N ARG A 500 12.23 -12.73 -12.99
CA ARG A 500 11.22 -11.68 -13.07
C ARG A 500 10.58 -11.63 -14.46
N ARG A 501 11.40 -11.60 -15.51
CA ARG A 501 10.88 -11.61 -16.90
C ARG A 501 10.00 -12.82 -17.16
N LEU A 502 10.44 -14.02 -16.77
CA LEU A 502 9.66 -15.24 -16.91
C LEU A 502 8.29 -15.11 -16.23
N LEU A 503 8.26 -14.67 -14.97
CA LEU A 503 7.01 -14.51 -14.21
C LEU A 503 6.09 -13.47 -14.84
N MET A 504 6.61 -12.32 -15.27
CA MET A 504 5.83 -11.29 -15.95
C MET A 504 5.23 -11.81 -17.26
N GLN A 505 6.01 -12.54 -18.06
CA GLN A 505 5.55 -13.16 -19.30
C GLN A 505 4.48 -14.23 -19.06
N HIS A 506 4.65 -15.07 -18.02
CA HIS A 506 3.66 -16.06 -17.62
C HIS A 506 2.34 -15.43 -17.17
N LEU A 507 2.41 -14.36 -16.38
CA LEU A 507 1.24 -13.62 -15.92
C LEU A 507 0.50 -12.96 -17.09
N ALA A 508 1.22 -12.35 -18.03
CA ALA A 508 0.63 -11.81 -19.26
C ALA A 508 -0.12 -12.88 -20.05
N TRP A 509 0.48 -14.07 -20.22
CA TRP A 509 -0.18 -15.21 -20.84
C TRP A 509 -1.45 -15.64 -20.10
N LEU A 510 -1.43 -15.70 -18.76
CA LEU A 510 -2.64 -16.02 -17.97
C LEU A 510 -3.78 -15.03 -18.25
N TRP A 511 -3.51 -13.74 -18.39
CA TRP A 511 -4.53 -12.75 -18.75
C TRP A 511 -4.95 -12.81 -20.22
N GLU A 512 -4.10 -13.30 -21.13
CA GLU A 512 -4.53 -13.63 -22.50
C GLU A 512 -5.50 -14.81 -22.52
N GLN A 513 -5.28 -15.84 -21.68
CA GLN A 513 -6.19 -17.00 -21.57
C GLN A 513 -7.46 -16.67 -20.79
N HIS A 514 -7.36 -15.76 -19.83
CA HIS A 514 -8.44 -15.39 -18.92
C HIS A 514 -8.58 -13.86 -18.86
N PRO A 515 -9.09 -13.21 -19.92
CA PRO A 515 -9.25 -11.77 -19.95
C PRO A 515 -10.05 -11.25 -18.76
N GLY A 516 -9.54 -10.20 -18.12
CA GLY A 516 -10.18 -9.60 -16.95
C GLY A 516 -10.03 -10.38 -15.64
N MET A 517 -9.43 -11.57 -15.64
CA MET A 517 -9.26 -12.36 -14.42
C MET A 517 -8.62 -11.55 -13.28
N LEU A 518 -9.20 -11.67 -12.08
CA LEU A 518 -8.62 -11.19 -10.84
C LEU A 518 -8.01 -12.35 -10.08
N ILE A 519 -6.71 -12.27 -9.76
CA ILE A 519 -6.02 -13.31 -8.98
C ILE A 519 -6.33 -13.12 -7.49
N ILE A 520 -6.86 -14.16 -6.85
CA ILE A 520 -7.26 -14.14 -5.45
C ILE A 520 -6.28 -14.95 -4.60
N THR A 521 -5.74 -14.31 -3.57
CA THR A 521 -4.92 -14.95 -2.53
C THR A 521 -5.25 -14.35 -1.16
N PRO A 522 -4.81 -14.97 -0.06
CA PRO A 522 -4.71 -14.25 1.20
C PRO A 522 -3.77 -13.05 1.08
N THR A 523 -3.97 -12.02 1.91
CA THR A 523 -3.01 -10.91 2.01
C THR A 523 -1.69 -11.35 2.65
N ALA A 524 -1.76 -12.27 3.62
CA ALA A 524 -0.61 -12.84 4.32
C ALA A 524 -0.84 -14.33 4.62
N GLY A 525 0.24 -15.10 4.85
CA GLY A 525 0.17 -16.52 5.21
C GLY A 525 -0.53 -16.79 6.55
N CYS A 526 -0.47 -15.84 7.47
CA CYS A 526 -1.07 -15.89 8.80
C CYS A 526 -2.06 -14.74 9.03
N ALA A 527 -2.93 -14.88 10.03
CA ALA A 527 -3.86 -13.80 10.43
C ALA A 527 -3.15 -12.58 11.04
N GLY A 528 -1.96 -12.76 11.63
CA GLY A 528 -1.18 -11.68 12.22
C GLY A 528 0.05 -12.21 12.94
N LEU A 529 1.06 -11.35 13.10
CA LEU A 529 2.28 -11.68 13.84
C LEU A 529 2.17 -11.31 15.31
N LYS A 530 2.41 -12.29 16.18
CA LYS A 530 2.45 -12.08 17.63
C LYS A 530 3.71 -11.33 18.02
N ILE A 531 3.57 -10.41 18.96
CA ILE A 531 4.70 -9.77 19.63
C ILE A 531 5.25 -10.78 20.64
N GLY A 532 6.47 -11.26 20.39
CA GLY A 532 7.08 -12.32 21.20
C GLY A 532 7.40 -11.87 22.62
N ARG A 533 8.06 -10.72 22.78
CA ARG A 533 8.35 -10.09 24.07
C ARG A 533 7.94 -8.63 24.04
N GLU A 534 7.49 -8.10 25.18
CA GLU A 534 7.13 -6.69 25.28
C GLU A 534 8.32 -5.78 24.92
N SER A 535 9.54 -6.18 25.32
CA SER A 535 10.79 -5.50 24.96
C SER A 535 11.06 -5.39 23.46
N ASP A 536 10.44 -6.24 22.64
CA ASP A 536 10.65 -6.24 21.19
C ASP A 536 9.98 -5.00 20.56
N ALA A 537 8.91 -4.48 21.16
CA ALA A 537 8.02 -3.48 20.56
C ALA A 537 7.91 -2.16 21.37
N VAL A 538 8.89 -1.89 22.25
CA VAL A 538 9.00 -0.63 23.00
C VAL A 538 10.10 0.25 22.45
N GLN A 539 9.95 1.56 22.66
CA GLN A 539 10.98 2.55 22.34
C GLN A 539 12.24 2.32 23.19
N GLY A 540 13.42 2.48 22.59
CA GLY A 540 14.71 2.31 23.26
C GLY A 540 15.19 0.85 23.33
N GLY A 541 14.39 -0.12 22.84
CA GLY A 541 14.80 -1.52 22.71
C GLY A 541 15.78 -1.78 21.56
N PHE A 542 16.19 -3.04 21.41
CA PHE A 542 17.01 -3.49 20.27
C PHE A 542 16.19 -3.89 19.03
N GLY A 543 14.87 -4.04 19.19
CA GLY A 543 14.00 -4.68 18.20
C GLY A 543 14.18 -6.19 18.13
N VAL A 544 13.67 -6.79 17.06
CA VAL A 544 13.72 -8.22 16.78
C VAL A 544 14.04 -8.46 15.30
N SER A 545 14.77 -9.53 15.00
CA SER A 545 14.91 -10.05 13.64
C SER A 545 14.33 -11.46 13.59
N ASP A 546 13.24 -11.62 12.85
CA ASP A 546 12.51 -12.87 12.64
C ASP A 546 12.18 -13.05 11.15
N GLY A 547 13.19 -13.41 10.36
CA GLY A 547 13.06 -13.51 8.91
C GLY A 547 12.00 -14.52 8.45
N ASP A 548 11.77 -15.59 9.21
CA ASP A 548 10.76 -16.60 8.87
C ASP A 548 9.35 -16.00 8.99
N SER A 549 9.08 -15.25 10.05
CA SER A 549 7.81 -14.52 10.22
C SER A 549 7.63 -13.43 9.16
N THR A 550 8.69 -12.70 8.79
CA THR A 550 8.65 -11.70 7.71
C THR A 550 8.28 -12.35 6.38
N MET A 551 8.93 -13.47 6.03
CA MET A 551 8.65 -14.22 4.79
C MET A 551 7.23 -14.81 4.79
N GLU A 552 6.73 -15.27 5.94
CA GLU A 552 5.35 -15.76 6.07
C GLU A 552 4.31 -14.65 5.83
N CYS A 553 4.56 -13.45 6.35
CA CYS A 553 3.75 -12.27 6.06
C CYS A 553 3.75 -11.91 4.58
N MET A 554 4.92 -11.96 3.95
CA MET A 554 5.10 -11.58 2.55
C MET A 554 4.71 -12.68 1.56
N ARG A 555 4.34 -13.88 2.04
CA ARG A 555 4.15 -15.12 1.25
C ARG A 555 3.40 -14.91 -0.05
N TYR A 556 2.37 -14.06 -0.05
CA TYR A 556 1.55 -13.76 -1.23
C TYR A 556 1.85 -12.38 -1.84
N ALA A 557 2.24 -11.40 -1.02
CA ALA A 557 2.34 -10.01 -1.43
C ALA A 557 3.50 -9.72 -2.41
N TRP A 558 4.60 -10.48 -2.33
CA TRP A 558 5.83 -10.25 -3.09
C TRP A 558 5.64 -10.25 -4.61
N LEU A 559 4.74 -11.08 -5.13
CA LEU A 559 4.57 -11.27 -6.58
C LEU A 559 4.19 -9.96 -7.27
N ALA A 560 3.28 -9.21 -6.67
CA ALA A 560 2.81 -7.94 -7.23
C ALA A 560 3.88 -6.83 -7.17
N ASN A 561 4.80 -6.87 -6.20
CA ASN A 561 5.93 -5.96 -6.17
C ASN A 561 6.96 -6.34 -7.21
N PHE A 562 7.33 -7.63 -7.23
CA PHE A 562 8.38 -8.14 -8.09
C PHE A 562 8.01 -8.04 -9.57
N CYS A 563 6.72 -8.19 -9.91
CA CYS A 563 6.21 -8.12 -11.28
C CYS A 563 5.45 -6.81 -11.59
N GLY A 564 5.37 -5.86 -10.64
CA GLY A 564 4.80 -4.53 -10.87
C GLY A 564 3.26 -4.44 -11.03
N LEU A 565 2.53 -5.48 -10.61
CA LEU A 565 1.08 -5.60 -10.74
C LEU A 565 0.32 -4.73 -9.73
N PRO A 566 -0.83 -4.15 -10.05
CA PRO A 566 -1.68 -3.53 -9.03
C PRO A 566 -2.37 -4.59 -8.18
N SER A 567 -2.49 -4.33 -6.87
CA SER A 567 -3.14 -5.24 -5.91
C SER A 567 -3.88 -4.49 -4.82
N LEU A 568 -5.09 -4.95 -4.50
CA LEU A 568 -5.95 -4.43 -3.44
C LEU A 568 -6.01 -5.43 -2.27
N SER A 569 -5.84 -4.96 -1.04
CA SER A 569 -6.14 -5.72 0.18
C SER A 569 -7.48 -5.28 0.75
N ILE A 570 -8.36 -6.24 1.01
CA ILE A 570 -9.73 -6.04 1.49
C ILE A 570 -9.91 -6.78 2.82
N PRO A 571 -10.47 -6.17 3.89
CA PRO A 571 -10.80 -6.89 5.12
C PRO A 571 -11.90 -7.94 4.87
N VAL A 572 -11.72 -9.16 5.38
CA VAL A 572 -12.69 -10.26 5.14
C VAL A 572 -13.21 -10.95 6.41
N GLY A 573 -12.80 -10.48 7.58
CA GLY A 573 -13.26 -10.97 8.86
C GLY A 573 -12.15 -11.03 9.91
N PHE A 574 -12.40 -11.82 10.95
CA PHE A 574 -11.55 -11.91 12.12
C PHE A 574 -11.26 -13.36 12.49
N VAL A 575 -10.05 -13.63 12.94
CA VAL A 575 -9.67 -14.90 13.55
C VAL A 575 -9.56 -14.69 15.06
N GLN A 576 -10.22 -15.57 15.81
CA GLN A 576 -10.15 -15.54 17.27
C GLN A 576 -8.72 -15.84 17.75
N ALA A 577 -8.23 -15.02 18.66
CA ALA A 577 -6.93 -15.22 19.29
C ALA A 577 -6.96 -14.83 20.77
N ARG A 578 -5.94 -15.27 21.51
CA ARG A 578 -5.77 -14.87 22.91
C ARG A 578 -5.63 -13.35 23.01
N GLY A 579 -6.48 -12.73 23.81
CA GLY A 579 -6.45 -11.29 24.09
C GLY A 579 -7.23 -10.40 23.11
N GLY A 580 -7.96 -11.00 22.16
CA GLY A 580 -8.78 -10.29 21.17
C GLY A 580 -8.68 -10.95 19.80
N ASP A 581 -9.62 -10.64 18.91
CA ASP A 581 -9.56 -11.18 17.55
C ASP A 581 -8.56 -10.40 16.69
N VAL A 582 -8.11 -11.03 15.62
CA VAL A 582 -7.14 -10.46 14.68
C VAL A 582 -7.79 -10.36 13.30
N PRO A 583 -7.80 -9.17 12.66
CA PRO A 583 -8.33 -9.00 11.32
C PRO A 583 -7.57 -9.84 10.29
N VAL A 584 -8.28 -10.25 9.23
CA VAL A 584 -7.69 -10.95 8.07
C VAL A 584 -8.05 -10.20 6.80
N GLY A 585 -7.06 -10.07 5.92
CA GLY A 585 -7.24 -9.52 4.57
C GLY A 585 -7.25 -10.60 3.48
N MET A 586 -8.05 -10.37 2.45
CA MET A 586 -7.95 -11.02 1.14
C MET A 586 -7.29 -10.06 0.16
N MET A 587 -6.33 -10.56 -0.61
CA MET A 587 -5.65 -9.81 -1.65
C MET A 587 -6.21 -10.17 -3.02
N VAL A 588 -6.42 -9.14 -3.82
CA VAL A 588 -6.92 -9.22 -5.18
C VAL A 588 -5.90 -8.54 -6.07
N THR A 589 -5.37 -9.25 -7.04
CA THR A 589 -4.34 -8.75 -7.97
C THR A 589 -4.90 -8.70 -9.38
N GLY A 590 -4.79 -7.55 -10.00
CA GLY A 590 -5.24 -7.32 -11.37
C GLY A 590 -4.08 -7.34 -12.36
N GLU A 591 -4.43 -7.30 -13.65
CA GLU A 591 -3.48 -6.98 -14.71
C GLU A 591 -2.88 -5.58 -14.50
N TRP A 592 -1.71 -5.31 -15.08
CA TRP A 592 -1.13 -3.97 -15.10
C TRP A 592 -2.15 -2.92 -15.56
N CYS A 593 -2.19 -1.79 -14.85
CA CYS A 593 -3.11 -0.68 -15.09
C CYS A 593 -4.61 -0.98 -14.88
N ALA A 594 -4.95 -2.04 -14.15
CA ALA A 594 -6.34 -2.41 -13.85
C ALA A 594 -6.83 -1.91 -12.46
N GLU A 595 -6.30 -0.80 -11.94
CA GLU A 595 -6.68 -0.26 -10.62
C GLU A 595 -8.17 0.04 -10.51
N GLU A 596 -8.77 0.64 -11.54
CA GLU A 596 -10.22 0.94 -11.57
C GLU A 596 -11.05 -0.34 -11.41
N ARG A 597 -10.65 -1.43 -12.07
CA ARG A 597 -11.29 -2.74 -11.95
C ARG A 597 -11.14 -3.34 -10.56
N LEU A 598 -9.97 -3.18 -9.92
CA LEU A 598 -9.76 -3.60 -8.53
C LEU A 598 -10.67 -2.83 -7.58
N LEU A 599 -10.83 -1.52 -7.80
CA LEU A 599 -11.69 -0.68 -6.98
C LEU A 599 -13.18 -1.03 -7.17
N ARG A 600 -13.63 -1.30 -8.40
CA ARG A 600 -14.96 -1.85 -8.70
C ARG A 600 -15.23 -3.16 -7.96
N PHE A 601 -14.30 -4.11 -8.04
CA PHE A 601 -14.39 -5.38 -7.30
C PHE A 601 -14.43 -5.15 -5.79
N GLY A 602 -13.57 -4.25 -5.29
CA GLY A 602 -13.57 -3.83 -3.90
C GLY A 602 -14.93 -3.31 -3.43
N ARG A 603 -15.59 -2.48 -4.25
CA ARG A 603 -16.92 -1.92 -3.95
C ARG A 603 -17.98 -3.01 -3.83
N VAL A 604 -17.95 -4.02 -4.71
CA VAL A 604 -18.82 -5.20 -4.59
C VAL A 604 -18.56 -5.91 -3.27
N VAL A 605 -17.30 -6.27 -2.99
CA VAL A 605 -16.98 -7.00 -1.76
C VAL A 605 -17.37 -6.22 -0.52
N GLU A 606 -17.11 -4.91 -0.49
CA GLU A 606 -17.50 -4.06 0.64
C GLU A 606 -19.01 -4.14 0.91
N ARG A 607 -19.86 -4.07 -0.13
CA ARG A 607 -21.31 -4.30 0.00
C ARG A 607 -21.64 -5.69 0.54
N VAL A 608 -21.02 -6.74 -0.01
CA VAL A 608 -21.22 -8.14 0.43
C VAL A 608 -20.92 -8.33 1.92
N LEU A 609 -19.93 -7.61 2.47
CA LEU A 609 -19.57 -7.72 3.89
C LEU A 609 -20.65 -7.18 4.84
N TYR A 610 -21.63 -6.41 4.35
CA TYR A 610 -22.77 -5.92 5.13
C TYR A 610 -24.05 -6.77 4.93
N GLU A 611 -24.05 -7.71 3.98
CA GLU A 611 -25.20 -8.56 3.69
C GLU A 611 -25.42 -9.69 4.73
N GLU A 612 -26.61 -10.29 4.67
CA GLU A 612 -26.95 -11.47 5.46
C GLU A 612 -26.01 -12.66 5.21
N GLY A 613 -25.50 -13.22 6.31
CA GLY A 613 -24.51 -14.31 6.34
C GLY A 613 -23.06 -13.82 6.40
N MET A 614 -22.81 -12.51 6.28
CA MET A 614 -21.48 -11.91 6.37
C MET A 614 -21.38 -10.79 7.44
N GLN A 615 -22.47 -10.51 8.15
CA GLN A 615 -22.49 -9.47 9.18
C GLN A 615 -21.40 -9.70 10.26
N GLY A 616 -20.79 -8.62 10.72
CA GLY A 616 -19.73 -8.66 11.73
C GLY A 616 -18.33 -8.97 11.19
N ARG A 617 -18.17 -9.22 9.87
CA ARG A 617 -16.85 -9.30 9.22
C ARG A 617 -16.11 -7.96 9.14
N ARG A 618 -16.85 -6.87 9.33
CA ARG A 618 -16.37 -5.52 9.56
C ARG A 618 -16.90 -5.04 10.91
N ARG A 619 -16.03 -4.52 11.78
CA ARG A 619 -16.42 -3.88 13.06
C ARG A 619 -15.30 -2.93 13.51
N ARG A 620 -15.64 -1.89 14.28
CA ARG A 620 -14.67 -0.97 14.87
C ARG A 620 -13.84 -1.66 15.96
N PRO A 621 -12.54 -1.38 16.12
CA PRO A 621 -11.77 -1.84 17.26
C PRO A 621 -12.26 -1.18 18.56
N GLY A 622 -11.98 -1.80 19.71
CA GLY A 622 -12.40 -1.24 21.02
C GLY A 622 -11.75 0.11 21.37
N CYS A 623 -10.63 0.45 20.74
CA CYS A 623 -9.98 1.76 20.86
C CYS A 623 -10.29 2.70 19.68
N TRP A 624 -11.36 2.45 18.93
CA TRP A 624 -11.83 3.35 17.88
C TRP A 624 -12.32 4.67 18.48
N VAL A 625 -12.05 5.77 17.78
CA VAL A 625 -12.40 7.11 18.21
C VAL A 625 -13.42 7.72 17.26
N ASP A 626 -14.53 8.21 17.84
CA ASP A 626 -15.48 9.04 17.13
C ASP A 626 -14.96 10.48 17.05
N VAL A 627 -14.12 10.77 16.06
CA VAL A 627 -13.47 12.08 15.96
C VAL A 627 -14.45 13.20 15.62
N LEU A 628 -15.52 12.91 14.88
CA LEU A 628 -16.56 13.88 14.56
C LEU A 628 -17.39 14.21 15.79
N GLU A 629 -17.85 13.21 16.56
CA GLU A 629 -18.61 13.46 17.79
C GLU A 629 -17.76 14.16 18.85
N ARG A 630 -16.49 13.77 18.99
CA ARG A 630 -15.54 14.46 19.85
C ARG A 630 -15.34 15.92 19.43
N ALA A 631 -15.28 16.20 18.14
CA ALA A 631 -15.18 17.56 17.62
C ALA A 631 -16.44 18.38 17.94
N ARG A 632 -17.64 17.79 17.82
CA ARG A 632 -18.92 18.45 18.19
C ARG A 632 -18.95 18.82 19.65
N GLY A 633 -18.58 17.91 20.54
CA GLY A 633 -18.53 18.16 21.99
C GLY A 633 -17.61 19.36 22.31
N ARG A 634 -16.41 19.37 21.73
CA ARG A 634 -15.45 20.48 21.92
C ARG A 634 -15.90 21.80 21.31
N ALA A 635 -16.61 21.77 20.18
CA ALA A 635 -17.16 22.98 19.57
C ALA A 635 -18.24 23.59 20.46
N ARG A 636 -19.13 22.77 21.06
CA ARG A 636 -20.14 23.23 22.01
C ARG A 636 -19.52 23.82 23.29
N GLU A 637 -18.52 23.16 23.86
CA GLU A 637 -17.79 23.67 25.03
C GLU A 637 -17.20 25.06 24.76
N ARG A 638 -16.58 25.26 23.59
CA ARG A 638 -16.04 26.57 23.18
C ARG A 638 -17.11 27.64 23.01
N ALA A 639 -18.25 27.32 22.41
CA ALA A 639 -19.37 28.25 22.25
C ALA A 639 -19.96 28.67 23.61
N ALA A 640 -20.02 27.74 24.56
CA ALA A 640 -20.45 28.03 25.93
C ALA A 640 -19.43 28.92 26.68
N GLU A 641 -18.12 28.71 26.47
CA GLU A 641 -17.05 29.52 27.05
C GLU A 641 -16.92 30.91 26.42
N SER A 642 -17.21 31.08 25.12
CA SER A 642 -17.19 32.37 24.42
C SER A 642 -18.40 33.25 24.72
N GLY A 643 -19.44 32.72 25.37
CA GLY A 643 -20.68 33.44 25.67
C GLY A 643 -21.60 33.62 24.45
N GLU A 644 -21.37 32.90 23.36
CA GLU A 644 -22.15 32.98 22.12
C GLU A 644 -23.51 32.25 22.20
N GLU A 645 -23.81 31.53 23.30
CA GLU A 645 -25.13 30.91 23.55
C GLU A 645 -26.16 31.84 24.24
N ARG A 646 -25.98 33.17 24.16
CA ARG A 646 -27.04 34.13 24.53
C ARG A 646 -27.39 35.04 23.37
N GLU A 647 -28.27 34.55 22.49
CA GLU A 647 -29.37 35.32 21.90
C GLU A 647 -30.48 34.41 21.36
#